data_AF-A0A1E3IGN2-F1
#
_entry.id   AF-A0A1E3IGN2-F1
#
_cell.length_a   1.000
_cell.length_b   1.000
_cell.length_c   1.000
_cell.angle_alpha   90.00
_cell.angle_beta   90.00
_cell.angle_gamma   90.00
#
_symmetry.space_group_name_H-M   'P 1'
#
loop_
_entity.id
_entity.type
_entity.pdbx_description
1 polymer ?
#
loop_
_entity_poly.entity_id
_entity_poly.type
_entity_poly.pdbx_seq_one_letter_code
_entity_poly.pdbx_strand_id
1 'polypeptide(L)'
;MPPPSARSACPVLAPSTSTHLGKRPSSSTDIDDPAHSRKTQSASSLKLQLSSLERENLRHKSNESKLQVQLEEQRIEIERLKEERYGLYEAKVDEVNRGEEKEKRWGEERRRYADEVALFRQRNTALANELEELRSQHTLLYGKHTSLSSSTSNEINLLQARIVEVEKERESLKGWERRARGLSIELEEERRRRIEGGEKESVPSRPDETLSNEVKRQSLNLSTIYRANETLKSELVELRSHRKTIESVERAHKETEQSLGEEIKVLQEQLERARRDMDSLTQTFPSADDTAQLTQLRTRLSALSTLHTQAASELAQRECTIRDLRTRLADLAESSRATVGEISSRLQETERELRWAVEGRQSAERRETLIRQEVDTLRSSGAGSGVDAAEMDRLLQTYRDMVETMQRDSRLVEEKVVRGQGLVQAHELANAQERISQLESDVVEFDKTIEELTTANTRLDAEVSSLMCRVASGEFNPVTERCLELRNNPEAKIQFIRQQELTALRQENDELLERLAELDGILSQQGMSGDVKEGMVPRSSYERLKKDQEDIGRAHEKRLTRLKEVFAAKTLEFLEAVYSVLGWRIKFEESGSDIRLTSMYAPKGKSGLTIRMTSREGHFGSMRMSGMMARSLEEARHFWVVERQSVPGFLAQVTIEMFEKTTMGRAAGYVGLE
;
A
#
# COMPACT_ATOMS: atom_id res chain seq x y z
N MET A 1 23.10 35.99 31.16
CA MET A 1 24.30 36.60 31.78
C MET A 1 25.29 36.97 30.69
N PRO A 2 25.39 38.24 30.32
CA PRO A 2 26.47 38.79 29.52
C PRO A 2 27.39 39.70 30.37
N PRO A 3 28.71 39.75 30.14
CA PRO A 3 29.52 40.82 30.68
C PRO A 3 29.54 42.04 29.74
N PRO A 4 29.84 43.25 30.26
CA PRO A 4 29.41 44.50 29.65
C PRO A 4 30.54 45.36 29.08
N SER A 5 30.11 46.21 28.14
CA SER A 5 30.47 47.63 27.92
C SER A 5 31.94 48.05 27.87
N ALA A 6 32.31 48.49 26.66
CA ALA A 6 33.35 49.45 26.37
C ALA A 6 33.18 50.78 27.13
N ARG A 7 34.30 51.39 27.52
CA ARG A 7 34.40 52.80 27.88
C ARG A 7 35.58 53.47 27.16
N SER A 8 35.25 54.62 26.60
CA SER A 8 36.11 55.65 26.04
C SER A 8 36.93 56.37 27.11
N ALA A 9 38.12 56.85 26.73
CA ALA A 9 38.80 57.95 27.42
C ALA A 9 39.59 58.79 26.42
N CYS A 10 39.27 60.09 26.39
CA CYS A 10 39.93 61.16 25.66
C CYS A 10 41.31 61.52 26.25
N PRO A 11 42.18 62.22 25.49
CA PRO A 11 43.48 62.68 25.95
C PRO A 11 43.40 64.04 26.65
N VAL A 12 44.28 64.29 27.62
CA VAL A 12 44.48 65.61 28.24
C VAL A 12 45.97 65.96 28.29
N LEU A 13 46.24 67.18 27.85
CA LEU A 13 47.51 67.91 27.78
C LEU A 13 48.20 68.09 29.15
N ALA A 14 49.53 68.25 29.14
CA ALA A 14 50.18 69.46 29.67
C ALA A 14 51.69 69.53 29.31
N PRO A 15 52.28 70.74 29.25
CA PRO A 15 53.59 71.03 28.67
C PRO A 15 54.67 71.30 29.73
N SER A 16 55.93 71.43 29.33
CA SER A 16 56.96 72.04 30.19
C SER A 16 57.86 73.00 29.41
N THR A 17 57.90 74.24 29.91
CA THR A 17 58.82 75.32 29.59
C THR A 17 59.70 75.57 30.81
N SER A 18 61.02 75.75 30.63
CA SER A 18 61.77 76.72 31.43
C SER A 18 63.10 77.08 30.79
N THR A 19 63.22 78.37 30.53
CA THR A 19 64.35 79.21 30.10
C THR A 19 65.29 79.57 31.25
N HIS A 20 66.57 79.83 30.94
CA HIS A 20 67.42 81.00 31.34
C HIS A 20 68.90 80.65 31.05
N LEU A 21 69.62 81.28 30.10
CA LEU A 21 70.21 82.64 30.00
C LEU A 21 71.62 82.79 30.62
N GLY A 22 72.56 83.24 29.76
CA GLY A 22 73.78 84.00 30.10
C GLY A 22 75.07 83.17 30.16
N LYS A 23 76.26 83.64 29.77
CA LYS A 23 76.80 84.92 29.28
C LYS A 23 78.16 84.62 28.61
N ARG A 24 78.57 85.42 27.62
CA ARG A 24 79.96 85.50 27.12
C ARG A 24 80.88 86.06 28.20
N PRO A 25 82.20 85.78 28.14
CA PRO A 25 83.15 86.87 28.05
C PRO A 25 84.27 86.65 27.01
N SER A 26 84.86 87.77 26.64
CA SER A 26 86.01 87.97 25.75
C SER A 26 87.35 87.92 26.50
N SER A 27 88.40 87.65 25.72
CA SER A 27 89.83 88.01 25.88
C SER A 27 90.65 87.43 27.04
N SER A 28 91.67 86.62 26.70
CA SER A 28 93.09 87.01 26.84
C SER A 28 93.98 86.03 26.09
N THR A 29 94.94 86.59 25.37
CA THR A 29 96.11 85.94 24.78
C THR A 29 97.13 85.63 25.88
N ASP A 30 97.76 84.45 25.86
CA ASP A 30 99.23 84.32 25.78
C ASP A 30 99.73 82.87 25.95
N ILE A 31 100.56 82.48 24.96
CA ILE A 31 101.78 81.66 25.02
C ILE A 31 101.65 80.12 25.15
N ASP A 32 101.75 79.52 23.96
CA ASP A 32 102.33 78.25 23.52
C ASP A 32 102.89 77.22 24.51
N ASP A 33 102.40 75.99 24.35
CA ASP A 33 103.22 74.77 24.47
C ASP A 33 102.78 73.72 23.40
N PRO A 34 103.48 73.63 22.23
CA PRO A 34 102.97 72.94 21.03
C PRO A 34 102.99 71.40 21.11
N ALA A 35 103.67 70.82 22.11
CA ALA A 35 103.74 69.37 22.30
C ALA A 35 102.51 68.79 23.04
N HIS A 36 101.91 69.57 23.95
CA HIS A 36 100.71 69.16 24.67
C HIS A 36 99.44 69.37 23.83
N SER A 37 99.38 70.42 23.00
CA SER A 37 98.23 70.70 22.12
C SER A 37 98.01 69.61 21.05
N ARG A 38 99.07 69.07 20.42
CA ARG A 38 98.91 67.97 19.45
C ARG A 38 98.53 66.65 20.12
N LYS A 39 99.07 66.35 21.31
CA LYS A 39 98.68 65.16 22.08
C LYS A 39 97.25 65.26 22.59
N THR A 40 96.80 66.42 23.09
CA THR A 40 95.41 66.62 23.54
C THR A 40 94.42 66.67 22.40
N GLN A 41 94.79 67.20 21.22
CA GLN A 41 93.98 67.13 19.99
C GLN A 41 93.92 65.71 19.41
N SER A 42 95.01 64.93 19.45
CA SER A 42 94.99 63.52 19.01
C SER A 42 94.23 62.62 19.99
N ALA A 43 94.37 62.86 21.31
CA ALA A 43 93.65 62.12 22.34
C ALA A 43 92.16 62.46 22.34
N SER A 44 91.78 63.71 22.05
CA SER A 44 90.37 64.08 21.89
C SER A 44 89.77 63.52 20.60
N SER A 45 90.52 63.47 19.49
CA SER A 45 90.11 62.81 18.25
C SER A 45 89.92 61.31 18.43
N LEU A 46 90.87 60.62 19.08
CA LEU A 46 90.75 59.19 19.40
C LEU A 46 89.61 58.91 20.38
N LYS A 47 89.35 59.80 21.35
CA LYS A 47 88.21 59.69 22.28
C LYS A 47 86.87 59.90 21.57
N LEU A 48 86.81 60.80 20.60
CA LEU A 48 85.63 60.98 19.73
C LEU A 48 85.42 59.74 18.85
N GLN A 49 86.48 59.18 18.27
CA GLN A 49 86.42 57.93 17.50
C GLN A 49 86.01 56.73 18.34
N LEU A 50 86.56 56.57 19.55
CA LEU A 50 86.13 55.55 20.52
C LEU A 50 84.65 55.73 20.88
N SER A 51 84.20 56.96 21.15
CA SER A 51 82.79 57.22 21.43
C SER A 51 81.87 56.97 20.23
N SER A 52 82.37 57.16 19.01
CA SER A 52 81.66 56.84 17.77
C SER A 52 81.53 55.34 17.59
N LEU A 53 82.64 54.60 17.75
CA LEU A 53 82.67 53.14 17.68
C LEU A 53 81.84 52.50 18.80
N GLU A 54 81.83 53.07 20.00
CA GLU A 54 80.97 52.63 21.10
C GLU A 54 79.49 52.83 20.76
N ARG A 55 79.13 53.98 20.17
CA ARG A 55 77.75 54.22 19.67
C ARG A 55 77.38 53.26 18.54
N GLU A 56 78.28 52.99 17.60
CA GLU A 56 78.06 52.03 16.52
C GLU A 56 77.93 50.60 17.06
N ASN A 57 78.76 50.20 18.01
CA ASN A 57 78.69 48.89 18.66
C ASN A 57 77.38 48.73 19.45
N LEU A 58 76.93 49.77 20.16
CA LEU A 58 75.62 49.79 20.80
C LEU A 58 74.46 49.72 19.79
N ARG A 59 74.58 50.39 18.63
CA ARG A 59 73.59 50.29 17.54
C ARG A 59 73.56 48.88 16.94
N HIS A 60 74.72 48.27 16.70
CA HIS A 60 74.81 46.89 16.20
C HIS A 60 74.23 45.90 17.21
N LYS A 61 74.57 46.01 18.50
CA LYS A 61 73.97 45.19 19.56
C LYS A 61 72.46 45.35 19.65
N SER A 62 71.96 46.59 19.52
CA SER A 62 70.51 46.85 19.49
C SER A 62 69.84 46.28 18.24
N ASN A 63 70.53 46.25 17.10
CA ASN A 63 70.02 45.65 15.87
C ASN A 63 70.06 44.12 15.93
N GLU A 64 71.12 43.53 16.49
CA GLU A 64 71.23 42.09 16.74
C GLU A 64 70.13 41.62 17.69
N SER A 65 69.87 42.34 18.79
CA SER A 65 68.78 41.99 19.70
C SER A 65 67.41 42.07 19.02
N LYS A 66 67.19 43.08 18.16
CA LYS A 66 65.94 43.19 17.38
C LYS A 66 65.78 42.05 16.37
N LEU A 67 66.86 41.69 15.67
CA LEU A 67 66.87 40.56 14.73
C LEU A 67 66.66 39.23 15.44
N GLN A 68 67.24 39.04 16.63
CA GLN A 68 67.01 37.85 17.46
C GLN A 68 65.54 37.73 17.89
N VAL A 69 64.94 38.82 18.38
CA VAL A 69 63.50 38.84 18.71
C VAL A 69 62.65 38.53 17.48
N GLN A 70 62.95 39.12 16.32
CA GLN A 70 62.22 38.80 15.08
C GLN A 70 62.38 37.35 14.63
N LEU A 71 63.56 36.74 14.81
CA LEU A 71 63.78 35.32 14.50
C LEU A 71 63.02 34.40 15.47
N GLU A 72 62.93 34.76 16.74
CA GLU A 72 62.12 34.02 17.73
C GLU A 72 60.63 34.14 17.44
N GLU A 73 60.14 35.34 17.13
CA GLU A 73 58.75 35.58 16.69
C GLU A 73 58.42 34.76 15.44
N GLN A 74 59.31 34.74 14.43
CA GLN A 74 59.13 33.93 13.22
C GLN A 74 59.16 32.42 13.51
N ARG A 75 60.00 31.96 14.45
CA ARG A 75 60.02 30.55 14.85
C ARG A 75 58.71 30.13 15.51
N ILE A 76 58.20 30.96 16.42
CA ILE A 76 56.91 30.72 17.09
C ILE A 76 55.79 30.69 16.05
N GLU A 77 55.77 31.63 15.10
CA GLU A 77 54.75 31.64 14.04
C GLU A 77 54.87 30.42 13.11
N ILE A 78 56.09 29.98 12.77
CA ILE A 78 56.29 28.75 11.98
C ILE A 78 55.78 27.52 12.72
N GLU A 79 56.03 27.38 14.03
CA GLU A 79 55.50 26.25 14.81
C GLU A 79 53.97 26.33 14.90
N ARG A 80 53.39 27.52 15.12
CA ARG A 80 51.94 27.74 15.11
C ARG A 80 51.32 27.29 13.78
N LEU A 81 51.91 27.71 12.64
CA LEU A 81 51.43 27.32 11.31
C LEU A 81 51.62 25.83 11.01
N LYS A 82 52.65 25.18 11.57
CA LYS A 82 52.82 23.72 11.44
C LYS A 82 51.74 22.98 12.21
N GLU A 83 51.46 23.37 13.44
CA GLU A 83 50.39 22.79 14.26
C GLU A 83 49.02 22.95 13.59
N GLU A 84 48.73 24.14 13.06
CA GLU A 84 47.51 24.38 12.27
C GLU A 84 47.47 23.47 11.03
N ARG A 85 48.59 23.31 10.31
CA ARG A 85 48.67 22.44 9.14
C ARG A 85 48.45 20.97 9.50
N TYR A 86 49.00 20.49 10.61
CA TYR A 86 48.79 19.12 11.10
C TYR A 86 47.33 18.91 11.51
N GLY A 87 46.73 19.85 12.25
CA GLY A 87 45.32 19.78 12.61
C GLY A 87 44.39 19.76 11.39
N LEU A 88 44.67 20.58 10.37
CA LEU A 88 43.92 20.56 9.10
C LEU A 88 44.11 19.26 8.32
N TYR A 89 45.30 18.66 8.36
CA TYR A 89 45.55 17.37 7.71
C TYR A 89 44.81 16.23 8.40
N GLU A 90 44.86 16.16 9.73
CA GLU A 90 44.11 15.18 10.53
C GLU A 90 42.60 15.32 10.29
N ALA A 91 42.07 16.55 10.36
CA ALA A 91 40.67 16.81 10.08
C ALA A 91 40.25 16.35 8.67
N LYS A 92 41.09 16.58 7.66
CA LYS A 92 40.85 16.12 6.29
C LYS A 92 40.85 14.59 6.18
N VAL A 93 41.81 13.92 6.81
CA VAL A 93 41.88 12.44 6.81
C VAL A 93 40.66 11.85 7.49
N ASP A 94 40.26 12.42 8.62
CA ASP A 94 39.06 12.06 9.34
C ASP A 94 37.77 12.24 8.52
N GLU A 95 37.65 13.34 7.78
CA GLU A 95 36.51 13.57 6.88
C GLU A 95 36.47 12.56 5.73
N VAL A 96 37.62 12.23 5.14
CA VAL A 96 37.72 11.20 4.10
C VAL A 96 37.31 9.84 4.65
N ASN A 97 37.82 9.44 5.83
CA ASN A 97 37.47 8.18 6.47
C ASN A 97 35.97 8.10 6.80
N ARG A 98 35.38 9.17 7.36
CA ARG A 98 33.94 9.26 7.62
C ARG A 98 33.13 9.20 6.32
N GLY A 99 33.66 9.74 5.22
CA GLY A 99 33.08 9.63 3.88
C GLY A 99 33.07 8.18 3.38
N GLU A 100 34.21 7.51 3.42
CA GLU A 100 34.37 6.11 2.98
C GLU A 100 33.49 5.14 3.80
N GLU A 101 33.40 5.34 5.12
CA GLU A 101 32.51 4.53 5.97
C GLU A 101 31.04 4.71 5.62
N LYS A 102 30.61 5.95 5.35
CA LYS A 102 29.24 6.24 4.90
C LYS A 102 28.96 5.59 3.55
N GLU A 103 29.91 5.66 2.62
CA GLU A 103 29.77 5.04 1.30
C GLU A 103 29.71 3.51 1.39
N LYS A 104 30.53 2.89 2.25
CA LYS A 104 30.47 1.44 2.53
C LYS A 104 29.12 1.04 3.11
N ARG A 105 28.63 1.75 4.13
CA ARG A 105 27.30 1.50 4.74
C ARG A 105 26.19 1.65 3.72
N TRP A 106 26.21 2.71 2.93
CA TRP A 106 25.25 2.93 1.84
C TRP A 106 25.32 1.82 0.78
N GLY A 107 26.52 1.35 0.44
CA GLY A 107 26.73 0.25 -0.48
C GLY A 107 26.20 -1.09 0.05
N GLU A 108 26.34 -1.34 1.35
CA GLU A 108 25.77 -2.51 2.04
C GLU A 108 24.25 -2.45 2.10
N GLU A 109 23.67 -1.32 2.47
CA GLU A 109 22.21 -1.10 2.47
C GLU A 109 21.63 -1.28 1.06
N ARG A 110 22.27 -0.69 0.04
CA ARG A 110 21.86 -0.86 -1.35
C ARG A 110 21.91 -2.33 -1.79
N ARG A 111 22.93 -3.09 -1.36
CA ARG A 111 23.00 -4.54 -1.62
C ARG A 111 21.86 -5.28 -0.93
N ARG A 112 21.60 -5.02 0.36
CA ARG A 112 20.48 -5.62 1.10
C ARG A 112 19.14 -5.36 0.41
N TYR A 113 18.87 -4.11 0.02
CA TYR A 113 17.65 -3.78 -0.70
C TYR A 113 17.58 -4.45 -2.08
N ALA A 114 18.71 -4.58 -2.78
CA ALA A 114 18.75 -5.30 -4.07
C ALA A 114 18.44 -6.79 -3.89
N ASP A 115 18.98 -7.43 -2.85
CA ASP A 115 18.73 -8.83 -2.52
C ASP A 115 17.26 -9.05 -2.08
N GLU A 116 16.70 -8.15 -1.28
CA GLU A 116 15.27 -8.17 -0.90
C GLU A 116 14.36 -8.04 -2.13
N VAL A 117 14.65 -7.09 -3.03
CA VAL A 117 13.89 -6.93 -4.28
C VAL A 117 14.01 -8.15 -5.17
N ALA A 118 15.19 -8.79 -5.25
CA ALA A 118 15.38 -10.03 -6.01
C ALA A 118 14.55 -11.17 -5.41
N LEU A 119 14.54 -11.31 -4.08
CA LEU A 119 13.74 -12.30 -3.37
C LEU A 119 12.23 -12.08 -3.57
N PHE A 120 11.75 -10.83 -3.47
CA PHE A 120 10.35 -10.51 -3.74
C PHE A 120 9.96 -10.78 -5.19
N ARG A 121 10.84 -10.52 -6.16
CA ARG A 121 10.61 -10.89 -7.56
C ARG A 121 10.50 -12.40 -7.73
N GLN A 122 11.40 -13.16 -7.13
CA GLN A 122 11.36 -14.63 -7.18
C GLN A 122 10.09 -15.20 -6.55
N ARG A 123 9.65 -14.63 -5.41
CA ARG A 123 8.39 -15.02 -4.76
C ARG A 123 7.18 -14.69 -5.63
N ASN A 124 7.16 -13.52 -6.27
CA ASN A 124 6.09 -13.15 -7.19
C ASN A 124 6.02 -14.05 -8.41
N THR A 125 7.17 -14.46 -8.97
CA THR A 125 7.19 -15.43 -10.09
C THR A 125 6.71 -16.81 -9.64
N ALA A 126 7.07 -17.25 -8.43
CA ALA A 126 6.59 -18.52 -7.89
C ALA A 126 5.07 -18.52 -7.69
N LEU A 127 4.53 -17.46 -7.06
CA LEU A 127 3.08 -17.29 -6.88
C LEU A 127 2.34 -17.18 -8.21
N ALA A 128 2.91 -16.50 -9.21
CA ALA A 128 2.32 -16.43 -10.55
C ALA A 128 2.23 -17.82 -11.20
N ASN A 129 3.28 -18.64 -11.09
CA ASN A 129 3.28 -20.01 -11.59
C ASN A 129 2.26 -20.89 -10.85
N GLU A 130 2.17 -20.77 -9.52
CA GLU A 130 1.15 -21.48 -8.71
C GLU A 130 -0.28 -21.10 -9.12
N LEU A 131 -0.53 -19.82 -9.41
CA LEU A 131 -1.83 -19.36 -9.90
C LEU A 131 -2.14 -19.90 -11.29
N GLU A 132 -1.15 -19.98 -12.17
CA GLU A 132 -1.32 -20.56 -13.51
C GLU A 132 -1.59 -22.07 -13.41
N GLU A 133 -0.91 -22.77 -12.52
CA GLU A 133 -1.15 -24.18 -12.24
C GLU A 133 -2.56 -24.41 -11.68
N LEU A 134 -2.99 -23.64 -10.68
CA LEU A 134 -4.36 -23.73 -10.14
C LEU A 134 -5.42 -23.42 -11.21
N ARG A 135 -5.17 -22.44 -12.09
CA ARG A 135 -6.06 -22.14 -13.21
C ARG A 135 -6.15 -23.32 -14.17
N SER A 136 -5.03 -23.97 -14.50
CA SER A 136 -5.02 -25.16 -15.34
C SER A 136 -5.76 -26.35 -14.71
N GLN A 137 -5.64 -26.52 -13.39
CA GLN A 137 -6.38 -27.54 -12.65
C GLN A 137 -7.88 -27.22 -12.64
N HIS A 138 -8.26 -25.96 -12.45
CA HIS A 138 -9.64 -25.52 -12.50
C HIS A 138 -10.26 -25.72 -13.89
N THR A 139 -9.56 -25.38 -14.97
CA THR A 139 -10.07 -25.61 -16.34
C THR A 139 -10.22 -27.11 -16.64
N LEU A 140 -9.30 -27.95 -16.17
CA LEU A 140 -9.42 -29.41 -16.29
C LEU A 140 -10.64 -29.95 -15.52
N LEU A 141 -10.80 -29.53 -14.26
CA LEU A 141 -11.93 -29.95 -13.42
C LEU A 141 -13.26 -29.45 -13.97
N TYR A 142 -13.31 -28.22 -14.47
CA TYR A 142 -14.48 -27.66 -15.14
C TYR A 142 -14.82 -28.43 -16.43
N GLY A 143 -13.82 -28.80 -17.24
CA GLY A 143 -14.00 -29.68 -18.40
C GLY A 143 -14.57 -31.05 -18.02
N LYS A 144 -14.04 -31.66 -16.96
CA LYS A 144 -14.59 -32.93 -16.42
C LYS A 144 -16.02 -32.76 -15.94
N HIS A 145 -16.33 -31.71 -15.18
CA HIS A 145 -17.67 -31.46 -14.67
C HIS A 145 -18.70 -31.23 -15.80
N THR A 146 -18.35 -30.43 -16.80
CA THR A 146 -19.22 -30.20 -17.97
C THR A 146 -19.45 -31.48 -18.78
N SER A 147 -18.43 -32.32 -18.96
CA SER A 147 -18.58 -33.64 -19.61
C SER A 147 -19.44 -34.61 -18.81
N LEU A 148 -19.32 -34.63 -17.49
CA LEU A 148 -20.14 -35.45 -16.62
C LEU A 148 -21.59 -34.95 -16.62
N SER A 149 -21.79 -33.65 -16.54
CA SER A 149 -23.11 -33.02 -16.59
C SER A 149 -23.82 -33.26 -17.93
N SER A 150 -23.09 -33.27 -19.06
CA SER A 150 -23.71 -33.60 -20.35
C SER A 150 -24.04 -35.09 -20.45
N SER A 151 -23.18 -35.98 -19.92
CA SER A 151 -23.48 -37.41 -19.83
C SER A 151 -24.72 -37.70 -19.00
N THR A 152 -24.81 -37.13 -17.79
CA THR A 152 -25.98 -37.31 -16.92
C THR A 152 -27.24 -36.69 -17.52
N SER A 153 -27.13 -35.53 -18.18
CA SER A 153 -28.26 -34.94 -18.90
C SER A 153 -28.74 -35.83 -20.06
N ASN A 154 -27.83 -36.44 -20.81
CA ASN A 154 -28.17 -37.38 -21.88
C ASN A 154 -28.84 -38.65 -21.32
N GLU A 155 -28.35 -39.18 -20.20
CA GLU A 155 -28.96 -40.32 -19.51
C GLU A 155 -30.37 -39.97 -19.00
N ILE A 156 -30.55 -38.79 -18.40
CA ILE A 156 -31.87 -38.30 -17.96
C ILE A 156 -32.82 -38.21 -19.16
N ASN A 157 -32.37 -37.65 -20.28
CA ASN A 157 -33.19 -37.55 -21.49
C ASN A 157 -33.58 -38.93 -22.04
N LEU A 158 -32.68 -39.90 -22.00
CA LEU A 158 -32.95 -41.28 -22.41
C LEU A 158 -33.98 -41.94 -21.48
N LEU A 159 -33.81 -41.78 -20.17
CA LEU A 159 -34.76 -42.30 -19.18
C LEU A 159 -36.14 -41.65 -19.31
N GLN A 160 -36.20 -40.34 -19.56
CA GLN A 160 -37.44 -39.62 -19.83
C GLN A 160 -38.13 -40.13 -21.10
N ALA A 161 -37.39 -40.35 -22.19
CA ALA A 161 -37.93 -40.95 -23.41
C ALA A 161 -38.50 -42.35 -23.14
N ARG A 162 -37.79 -43.16 -22.34
CA ARG A 162 -38.26 -44.50 -21.95
C ARG A 162 -39.53 -44.46 -21.09
N ILE A 163 -39.63 -43.52 -20.17
CA ILE A 163 -40.86 -43.31 -19.37
C ILE A 163 -42.03 -42.99 -20.29
N VAL A 164 -41.86 -42.09 -21.27
CA VAL A 164 -42.91 -41.74 -22.24
C VAL A 164 -43.32 -42.94 -23.09
N GLU A 165 -42.38 -43.80 -23.51
CA GLU A 165 -42.72 -45.05 -24.20
C GLU A 165 -43.56 -45.98 -23.32
N VAL A 166 -43.16 -46.19 -22.07
CA VAL A 166 -43.91 -47.04 -21.12
C VAL A 166 -45.28 -46.45 -20.81
N GLU A 167 -45.43 -45.13 -20.74
CA GLU A 167 -46.71 -44.45 -20.60
C GLU A 167 -47.63 -44.70 -21.80
N LYS A 168 -47.11 -44.59 -23.02
CA LYS A 168 -47.86 -44.93 -24.25
C LYS A 168 -48.28 -46.40 -24.26
N GLU A 169 -47.39 -47.31 -23.89
CA GLU A 169 -47.71 -48.74 -23.74
C GLU A 169 -48.83 -48.95 -22.72
N ARG A 170 -48.74 -48.31 -21.55
CA ARG A 170 -49.77 -48.36 -20.51
C ARG A 170 -51.12 -47.82 -20.99
N GLU A 171 -51.14 -46.72 -21.73
CA GLU A 171 -52.36 -46.17 -22.33
C GLU A 171 -52.98 -47.09 -23.37
N SER A 172 -52.13 -47.71 -24.21
CA SER A 172 -52.59 -48.70 -25.18
C SER A 172 -53.23 -49.91 -24.48
N LEU A 173 -52.61 -50.41 -23.40
CA LEU A 173 -53.15 -51.51 -22.58
C LEU A 173 -54.46 -51.13 -21.91
N LYS A 174 -54.58 -49.91 -21.35
CA LYS A 174 -55.86 -49.39 -20.84
C LYS A 174 -56.91 -49.32 -21.96
N GLY A 175 -56.52 -48.97 -23.18
CA GLY A 175 -57.39 -48.97 -24.36
C GLY A 175 -57.86 -50.37 -24.75
N TRP A 176 -56.99 -51.39 -24.68
CA TRP A 176 -57.35 -52.79 -24.86
C TRP A 176 -58.28 -53.28 -23.76
N GLU A 177 -58.01 -52.94 -22.51
CA GLU A 177 -58.83 -53.29 -21.36
C GLU A 177 -60.24 -52.68 -21.45
N ARG A 178 -60.35 -51.41 -21.86
CA ARG A 178 -61.66 -50.77 -22.14
C ARG A 178 -62.43 -51.49 -23.24
N ARG A 179 -61.75 -51.89 -24.33
CA ARG A 179 -62.37 -52.67 -25.41
C ARG A 179 -62.81 -54.06 -24.95
N ALA A 180 -61.99 -54.75 -24.17
CA ALA A 180 -62.35 -56.06 -23.60
C ALA A 180 -63.54 -55.97 -22.63
N ARG A 181 -63.61 -54.90 -21.81
CA ARG A 181 -64.78 -54.61 -20.97
C ARG A 181 -66.03 -54.34 -21.82
N GLY A 182 -65.92 -53.54 -22.89
CA GLY A 182 -67.02 -53.29 -23.82
C GLY A 182 -67.56 -54.58 -24.44
N LEU A 183 -66.67 -55.42 -24.98
CA LEU A 183 -67.05 -56.73 -25.51
C LEU A 183 -67.65 -57.67 -24.47
N SER A 184 -67.19 -57.61 -23.21
CA SER A 184 -67.76 -58.40 -22.11
C SER A 184 -69.18 -57.95 -21.78
N ILE A 185 -69.43 -56.64 -21.78
CA ILE A 185 -70.77 -56.06 -21.58
C ILE A 185 -71.68 -56.45 -22.76
N GLU A 186 -71.22 -56.34 -24.01
CA GLU A 186 -71.97 -56.77 -25.19
C GLU A 186 -72.30 -58.28 -25.14
N LEU A 187 -71.36 -59.11 -24.70
CA LEU A 187 -71.58 -60.55 -24.52
C LEU A 187 -72.55 -60.86 -23.38
N GLU A 188 -72.54 -60.07 -22.30
CA GLU A 188 -73.52 -60.15 -21.21
C GLU A 188 -74.91 -59.68 -21.65
N GLU A 189 -75.00 -58.66 -22.49
CA GLU A 189 -76.25 -58.21 -23.11
C GLU A 189 -76.80 -59.24 -24.10
N GLU A 190 -75.95 -59.88 -24.91
CA GLU A 190 -76.33 -61.01 -25.75
C GLU A 190 -76.77 -62.23 -24.93
N ARG A 191 -76.10 -62.50 -23.79
CA ARG A 191 -76.54 -63.53 -22.84
C ARG A 191 -77.88 -63.18 -22.21
N ARG A 192 -78.12 -61.92 -21.84
CA ARG A 192 -79.43 -61.45 -21.36
C ARG A 192 -80.53 -61.61 -22.43
N ARG A 193 -80.24 -61.26 -23.69
CA ARG A 193 -81.16 -61.51 -24.82
C ARG A 193 -81.42 -63.00 -25.08
N ARG A 194 -80.43 -63.88 -24.84
CA ARG A 194 -80.61 -65.34 -24.89
C ARG A 194 -81.42 -65.88 -23.71
N ILE A 195 -81.26 -65.31 -22.52
CA ILE A 195 -82.02 -65.68 -21.31
C ILE A 195 -83.49 -65.22 -21.41
N GLU A 196 -83.77 -64.09 -22.07
CA GLU A 196 -85.15 -63.64 -22.34
C GLU A 196 -85.82 -64.39 -23.51
N GLY A 197 -85.08 -65.24 -24.25
CA GLY A 197 -85.53 -65.87 -25.50
C GLY A 197 -85.58 -67.41 -25.56
N GLY A 198 -85.30 -68.16 -24.49
CA GLY A 198 -85.37 -69.63 -24.61
C GLY A 198 -85.08 -70.42 -23.34
N GLU A 199 -85.85 -71.49 -23.17
CA GLU A 199 -85.87 -72.42 -22.05
C GLU A 199 -84.55 -73.14 -21.75
N LYS A 200 -84.49 -73.61 -20.50
CA LYS A 200 -83.49 -74.44 -19.82
C LYS A 200 -82.76 -75.45 -20.72
N GLU A 201 -81.43 -75.41 -20.68
CA GLU A 201 -80.61 -76.62 -20.74
C GLU A 201 -79.45 -76.51 -19.74
N SER A 202 -79.47 -77.41 -18.76
CA SER A 202 -78.39 -77.71 -17.82
C SER A 202 -77.23 -78.40 -18.55
N VAL A 203 -75.96 -78.04 -18.31
CA VAL A 203 -74.84 -78.87 -17.78
C VAL A 203 -73.62 -77.92 -17.49
N PRO A 204 -72.44 -78.35 -16.96
CA PRO A 204 -71.96 -78.04 -15.62
C PRO A 204 -70.72 -77.10 -15.55
N SER A 205 -70.52 -76.56 -14.34
CA SER A 205 -69.27 -76.10 -13.69
C SER A 205 -67.94 -76.12 -14.48
N ARG A 206 -67.34 -74.92 -14.66
CA ARG A 206 -65.96 -74.50 -14.29
C ARG A 206 -65.48 -73.26 -15.09
N PRO A 207 -65.85 -72.03 -14.67
CA PRO A 207 -65.02 -70.85 -14.97
C PRO A 207 -64.69 -69.99 -13.72
N ASP A 208 -65.15 -70.36 -12.53
CA ASP A 208 -65.02 -69.50 -11.33
C ASP A 208 -63.61 -69.44 -10.77
N GLU A 209 -62.80 -70.51 -10.89
CA GLU A 209 -61.42 -70.50 -10.38
C GLU A 209 -60.48 -69.67 -11.26
N THR A 210 -60.60 -69.75 -12.59
CA THR A 210 -59.76 -68.97 -13.50
C THR A 210 -60.11 -67.48 -13.45
N LEU A 211 -61.40 -67.12 -13.35
CA LEU A 211 -61.80 -65.73 -13.15
C LEU A 211 -61.39 -65.23 -11.76
N SER A 212 -61.57 -66.03 -10.71
CA SER A 212 -61.15 -65.64 -9.36
C SER A 212 -59.64 -65.45 -9.26
N ASN A 213 -58.85 -66.32 -9.91
CA ASN A 213 -57.39 -66.21 -9.94
C ASN A 213 -56.92 -65.02 -10.78
N GLU A 214 -57.56 -64.73 -11.91
CA GLU A 214 -57.22 -63.57 -12.72
C GLU A 214 -57.65 -62.26 -12.04
N VAL A 215 -58.80 -62.23 -11.36
CA VAL A 215 -59.23 -61.08 -10.53
C VAL A 215 -58.30 -60.87 -9.34
N LYS A 216 -57.82 -61.94 -8.69
CA LYS A 216 -56.81 -61.86 -7.62
C LYS A 216 -55.47 -61.35 -8.15
N ARG A 217 -55.05 -61.80 -9.34
CA ARG A 217 -53.83 -61.32 -9.99
C ARG A 217 -53.95 -59.84 -10.38
N GLN A 218 -55.10 -59.43 -10.91
CA GLN A 218 -55.36 -58.03 -11.25
C GLN A 218 -55.52 -57.15 -10.01
N SER A 219 -56.11 -57.64 -8.92
CA SER A 219 -56.20 -56.90 -7.65
C SER A 219 -54.82 -56.74 -6.99
N LEU A 220 -53.97 -57.77 -7.07
CA LEU A 220 -52.58 -57.69 -6.63
C LEU A 220 -51.78 -56.72 -7.50
N ASN A 221 -51.91 -56.77 -8.83
CA ASN A 221 -51.27 -55.83 -9.74
C ASN A 221 -51.76 -54.39 -9.54
N LEU A 222 -53.05 -54.19 -9.27
CA LEU A 222 -53.58 -52.88 -8.92
C LEU A 222 -53.00 -52.43 -7.58
N SER A 223 -52.94 -53.30 -6.57
CA SER A 223 -52.36 -52.99 -5.27
C SER A 223 -50.87 -52.61 -5.38
N THR A 224 -50.08 -53.29 -6.21
CA THR A 224 -48.68 -52.94 -6.44
C THR A 224 -48.55 -51.61 -7.18
N ILE A 225 -49.40 -51.34 -8.19
CA ILE A 225 -49.42 -50.06 -8.89
C ILE A 225 -49.87 -48.91 -7.96
N TYR A 226 -50.83 -49.15 -7.06
CA TYR A 226 -51.26 -48.15 -6.08
C TYR A 226 -50.15 -47.85 -5.09
N ARG A 227 -49.47 -48.88 -4.55
CA ARG A 227 -48.29 -48.70 -3.68
C ARG A 227 -47.18 -47.93 -4.39
N ALA A 228 -46.87 -48.27 -5.63
CA ALA A 228 -45.87 -47.55 -6.43
C ALA A 228 -46.28 -46.10 -6.73
N ASN A 229 -47.57 -45.82 -6.93
CA ASN A 229 -48.05 -44.44 -7.06
C ASN A 229 -47.98 -43.68 -5.73
N GLU A 230 -48.20 -44.34 -4.60
CA GLU A 230 -48.07 -43.73 -3.27
C GLU A 230 -46.60 -43.35 -3.02
N THR A 231 -45.65 -44.24 -3.34
CA THR A 231 -44.21 -43.96 -3.19
C THR A 231 -43.73 -42.87 -4.14
N LEU A 232 -44.16 -42.88 -5.41
CA LEU A 232 -43.83 -41.80 -6.34
C LEU A 232 -44.42 -40.46 -5.92
N LYS A 233 -45.59 -40.45 -5.26
CA LYS A 233 -46.16 -39.22 -4.69
C LYS A 233 -45.36 -38.73 -3.49
N SER A 234 -44.90 -39.60 -2.60
CA SER A 234 -44.04 -39.19 -1.48
C SER A 234 -42.70 -38.66 -1.99
N GLU A 235 -42.08 -39.33 -2.96
CA GLU A 235 -40.86 -38.86 -3.63
C GLU A 235 -41.07 -37.50 -4.32
N LEU A 236 -42.20 -37.27 -4.98
CA LEU A 236 -42.52 -35.96 -5.56
C LEU A 236 -42.70 -34.87 -4.49
N VAL A 237 -43.26 -35.20 -3.33
CA VAL A 237 -43.38 -34.26 -2.20
C VAL A 237 -42.01 -33.93 -1.63
N GLU A 238 -41.14 -34.94 -1.47
CA GLU A 238 -39.76 -34.77 -1.03
C GLU A 238 -38.92 -33.97 -2.03
N LEU A 239 -39.01 -34.24 -3.33
CA LEU A 239 -38.31 -33.46 -4.34
C LEU A 239 -38.81 -32.01 -4.38
N ARG A 240 -40.10 -31.77 -4.14
CA ARG A 240 -40.65 -30.41 -4.02
C ARG A 240 -40.16 -29.70 -2.76
N SER A 241 -40.00 -30.41 -1.63
CA SER A 241 -39.42 -29.82 -0.42
C SER A 241 -37.93 -29.51 -0.61
N HIS A 242 -37.16 -30.43 -1.21
CA HIS A 242 -35.75 -30.21 -1.56
C HIS A 242 -35.60 -29.02 -2.51
N ARG A 243 -36.43 -28.92 -3.54
CA ARG A 243 -36.42 -27.76 -4.44
C ARG A 243 -36.68 -26.45 -3.68
N LYS A 244 -37.64 -26.41 -2.76
CA LYS A 244 -37.88 -25.22 -1.92
C LYS A 244 -36.68 -24.89 -1.05
N THR A 245 -36.00 -25.88 -0.48
CA THR A 245 -34.77 -25.65 0.31
C THR A 245 -33.62 -25.13 -0.55
N ILE A 246 -33.44 -25.66 -1.76
CA ILE A 246 -32.45 -25.18 -2.72
C ILE A 246 -32.75 -23.72 -3.08
N GLU A 247 -34.00 -23.40 -3.42
CA GLU A 247 -34.41 -22.03 -3.72
C GLU A 247 -34.20 -21.08 -2.53
N SER A 248 -34.38 -21.51 -1.27
CA SER A 248 -34.06 -20.68 -0.10
C SER A 248 -32.55 -20.48 0.08
N VAL A 249 -31.74 -21.51 -0.17
CA VAL A 249 -30.28 -21.41 -0.11
C VAL A 249 -29.74 -20.51 -1.22
N GLU A 250 -30.27 -20.60 -2.43
CA GLU A 250 -29.91 -19.71 -3.54
C GLU A 250 -30.27 -18.25 -3.26
N ARG A 251 -31.39 -17.98 -2.58
CA ARG A 251 -31.74 -16.61 -2.15
C ARG A 251 -30.75 -16.10 -1.11
N ALA A 252 -30.47 -16.89 -0.07
CA ALA A 252 -29.49 -16.53 0.95
C ALA A 252 -28.09 -16.30 0.34
N HIS A 253 -27.67 -17.14 -0.63
CA HIS A 253 -26.41 -16.95 -1.34
C HIS A 253 -26.37 -15.61 -2.08
N LYS A 254 -27.42 -15.28 -2.85
CA LYS A 254 -27.50 -13.99 -3.56
C LYS A 254 -27.49 -12.80 -2.61
N GLU A 255 -28.14 -12.90 -1.46
CA GLU A 255 -28.10 -11.86 -0.41
C GLU A 255 -26.69 -11.70 0.15
N THR A 256 -25.98 -12.80 0.42
CA THR A 256 -24.58 -12.74 0.87
C THR A 256 -23.62 -12.21 -0.20
N GLU A 257 -23.85 -12.52 -1.47
CA GLU A 257 -23.06 -11.94 -2.58
C GLU A 257 -23.29 -10.44 -2.71
N GLN A 258 -24.53 -9.97 -2.51
CA GLN A 258 -24.85 -8.56 -2.51
C GLN A 258 -24.20 -7.83 -1.33
N SER A 259 -24.28 -8.38 -0.12
CA SER A 259 -23.66 -7.77 1.06
C SER A 259 -22.13 -7.70 0.93
N LEU A 260 -21.48 -8.78 0.48
CA LEU A 260 -20.04 -8.78 0.19
C LEU A 260 -19.68 -7.79 -0.93
N GLY A 261 -20.52 -7.68 -1.96
CA GLY A 261 -20.34 -6.69 -3.04
C GLY A 261 -20.42 -5.25 -2.54
N GLU A 262 -21.31 -4.96 -1.59
CA GLU A 262 -21.42 -3.65 -0.94
C GLU A 262 -20.21 -3.37 -0.03
N GLU A 263 -19.78 -4.34 0.78
CA GLU A 263 -18.57 -4.23 1.61
C GLU A 263 -17.32 -3.95 0.75
N ILE A 264 -17.16 -4.65 -0.38
CA ILE A 264 -16.05 -4.42 -1.30
C ILE A 264 -16.09 -3.00 -1.85
N LYS A 265 -17.26 -2.47 -2.22
CA LYS A 265 -17.39 -1.07 -2.69
C LYS A 265 -17.01 -0.07 -1.60
N VAL A 266 -17.45 -0.29 -0.37
CA VAL A 266 -17.09 0.58 0.77
C VAL A 266 -15.59 0.55 1.03
N LEU A 267 -14.96 -0.63 1.01
CA LEU A 267 -13.51 -0.78 1.16
C LEU A 267 -12.73 -0.12 0.01
N GLN A 268 -13.23 -0.22 -1.23
CA GLN A 268 -12.66 0.48 -2.38
C GLN A 268 -12.74 1.99 -2.21
N GLU A 269 -13.90 2.53 -1.80
CA GLU A 269 -14.05 3.96 -1.52
C GLU A 269 -13.12 4.44 -0.40
N GLN A 270 -12.99 3.66 0.69
CA GLN A 270 -12.06 3.97 1.78
C GLN A 270 -10.61 4.00 1.30
N LEU A 271 -10.21 3.04 0.46
CA LEU A 271 -8.88 2.97 -0.11
C LEU A 271 -8.60 4.14 -1.07
N GLU A 272 -9.58 4.52 -1.89
CA GLU A 272 -9.47 5.69 -2.74
C GLU A 272 -9.40 7.01 -1.94
N ARG A 273 -10.18 7.14 -0.85
CA ARG A 273 -10.06 8.29 0.06
C ARG A 273 -8.66 8.36 0.67
N ALA A 274 -8.14 7.25 1.20
CA ALA A 274 -6.79 7.18 1.75
C ALA A 274 -5.71 7.52 0.70
N ARG A 275 -5.88 7.11 -0.57
CA ARG A 275 -4.99 7.50 -1.67
C ARG A 275 -5.07 8.99 -1.96
N ARG A 276 -6.27 9.57 -2.05
CA ARG A 276 -6.47 11.02 -2.25
C ARG A 276 -5.86 11.83 -1.11
N ASP A 277 -5.99 11.34 0.12
CA ASP A 277 -5.36 11.98 1.29
C ASP A 277 -3.83 11.92 1.18
N MET A 278 -3.27 10.78 0.78
CA MET A 278 -1.83 10.64 0.53
C MET A 278 -1.34 11.53 -0.62
N ASP A 279 -2.11 11.65 -1.70
CA ASP A 279 -1.81 12.51 -2.85
C ASP A 279 -1.91 14.00 -2.47
N SER A 280 -2.87 14.37 -1.63
CA SER A 280 -2.99 15.75 -1.09
C SER A 280 -1.81 16.12 -0.18
N LEU A 281 -1.34 15.15 0.61
CA LEU A 281 -0.17 15.31 1.47
C LEU A 281 1.14 15.36 0.67
N THR A 282 1.18 14.78 -0.53
CA THR A 282 2.37 14.84 -1.42
C THR A 282 2.36 16.04 -2.36
N GLN A 283 1.19 16.60 -2.71
CA GLN A 283 1.09 17.81 -3.53
C GLN A 283 1.31 19.11 -2.75
N THR A 284 1.25 19.07 -1.42
CA THR A 284 1.46 20.24 -0.55
C THR A 284 2.93 20.52 -0.20
N PHE A 285 3.90 19.97 -0.95
CA PHE A 285 5.33 20.24 -0.74
C PHE A 285 5.89 21.35 -1.65
N PRO A 286 6.25 22.53 -1.11
CA PRO A 286 7.18 23.47 -1.75
C PRO A 286 8.64 23.00 -1.54
N SER A 287 9.52 23.47 -2.42
CA SER A 287 10.93 23.08 -2.57
C SER A 287 11.78 23.12 -1.29
N ALA A 288 12.76 22.21 -1.26
CA ALA A 288 13.64 21.82 -0.17
C ALA A 288 14.67 22.88 0.25
N ASP A 289 14.50 23.54 1.41
CA ASP A 289 15.60 24.24 2.09
C ASP A 289 15.51 24.31 3.65
N ASP A 290 14.43 23.84 4.31
CA ASP A 290 14.31 23.98 5.76
C ASP A 290 14.70 22.71 6.55
N THR A 291 15.85 22.76 7.23
CA THR A 291 16.35 21.68 8.12
C THR A 291 15.41 21.32 9.27
N ALA A 292 14.58 22.27 9.74
CA ALA A 292 13.53 22.03 10.73
C ALA A 292 12.39 21.16 10.19
N GLN A 293 12.08 21.27 8.89
CA GLN A 293 11.06 20.45 8.25
C GLN A 293 11.58 19.03 8.00
N LEU A 294 12.88 18.84 7.73
CA LEU A 294 13.52 17.52 7.66
C LEU A 294 13.44 16.76 8.99
N THR A 295 13.59 17.44 10.12
CA THR A 295 13.39 16.80 11.44
C THR A 295 11.93 16.43 11.68
N GLN A 296 10.99 17.25 11.22
CA GLN A 296 9.55 16.98 11.33
C GLN A 296 9.09 15.85 10.40
N LEU A 297 9.72 15.73 9.22
CA LEU A 297 9.53 14.60 8.30
C LEU A 297 10.13 13.31 8.87
N ARG A 298 11.30 13.37 9.52
CA ARG A 298 11.89 12.22 10.20
C ARG A 298 11.03 11.75 11.36
N THR A 299 10.47 12.66 12.16
CA THR A 299 9.58 12.27 13.26
C THR A 299 8.26 11.69 12.73
N ARG A 300 7.66 12.28 11.69
CA ARG A 300 6.45 11.72 11.05
C ARG A 300 6.72 10.38 10.38
N LEU A 301 7.85 10.21 9.71
CA LEU A 301 8.24 8.94 9.09
C LEU A 301 8.51 7.88 10.16
N SER A 302 9.11 8.25 11.30
CA SER A 302 9.26 7.35 12.43
C SER A 302 7.90 6.95 13.02
N ALA A 303 6.97 7.88 13.19
CA ALA A 303 5.62 7.61 13.68
C ALA A 303 4.81 6.72 12.71
N LEU A 304 4.94 6.95 11.40
CA LEU A 304 4.34 6.09 10.38
C LEU A 304 4.99 4.70 10.37
N SER A 305 6.30 4.60 10.57
CA SER A 305 6.98 3.31 10.66
C SER A 305 6.56 2.53 11.92
N THR A 306 6.34 3.21 13.05
CA THR A 306 5.85 2.57 14.28
C THR A 306 4.39 2.13 14.12
N LEU A 307 3.54 2.94 13.50
CA LEU A 307 2.16 2.54 13.20
C LEU A 307 2.10 1.39 12.20
N HIS A 308 2.97 1.39 11.18
CA HIS A 308 3.05 0.31 10.20
C HIS A 308 3.51 -1.00 10.84
N THR A 309 4.50 -0.96 11.73
CA THR A 309 4.97 -2.15 12.46
C THR A 309 3.91 -2.66 13.46
N GLN A 310 3.18 -1.76 14.12
CA GLN A 310 2.04 -2.13 14.98
C GLN A 310 0.93 -2.78 14.16
N ALA A 311 0.47 -2.15 13.09
CA ALA A 311 -0.55 -2.71 12.20
C ALA A 311 -0.13 -4.05 11.59
N ALA A 312 1.15 -4.18 11.18
CA ALA A 312 1.69 -5.45 10.68
C ALA A 312 1.69 -6.54 11.76
N SER A 313 2.00 -6.19 13.02
CA SER A 313 1.97 -7.14 14.13
C SER A 313 0.54 -7.58 14.49
N GLU A 314 -0.42 -6.66 14.46
CA GLU A 314 -1.84 -6.95 14.69
C GLU A 314 -2.40 -7.84 13.57
N LEU A 315 -2.04 -7.55 12.31
CA LEU A 315 -2.45 -8.35 11.16
C LEU A 315 -1.86 -9.77 11.24
N ALA A 316 -0.59 -9.91 11.63
CA ALA A 316 0.03 -11.21 11.87
C ALA A 316 -0.64 -11.99 13.02
N GLN A 317 -1.04 -11.32 14.10
CA GLN A 317 -1.81 -11.94 15.19
C GLN A 317 -3.18 -12.41 14.72
N ARG A 318 -3.91 -11.57 13.97
CA ARG A 318 -5.22 -11.93 13.41
C ARG A 318 -5.10 -13.11 12.44
N GLU A 319 -4.08 -13.13 11.59
CA GLU A 319 -3.80 -14.28 10.73
C GLU A 319 -3.50 -15.56 11.51
N CYS A 320 -2.78 -15.48 12.64
CA CYS A 320 -2.56 -16.64 13.51
C CYS A 320 -3.89 -17.16 14.07
N THR A 321 -4.74 -16.26 14.59
CA THR A 321 -6.06 -16.66 15.11
C THR A 321 -6.95 -17.27 14.03
N ILE A 322 -6.92 -16.75 12.80
CA ILE A 322 -7.67 -17.32 11.67
C ILE A 322 -7.15 -18.71 11.32
N ARG A 323 -5.82 -18.92 11.33
CA ARG A 323 -5.24 -20.26 11.11
C ARG A 323 -5.69 -21.23 12.20
N ASP A 324 -5.62 -20.83 13.47
CA ASP A 324 -6.04 -21.68 14.59
C ASP A 324 -7.54 -22.02 14.57
N LEU A 325 -8.38 -21.07 14.15
CA LEU A 325 -9.80 -21.32 13.95
C LEU A 325 -10.05 -22.27 12.78
N ARG A 326 -9.29 -22.15 11.68
CA ARG A 326 -9.39 -23.05 10.54
C ARG A 326 -8.95 -24.47 10.89
N THR A 327 -7.89 -24.65 11.67
CA THR A 327 -7.47 -25.98 12.12
C THR A 327 -8.51 -26.61 13.04
N ARG A 328 -9.05 -25.84 14.00
CA ARG A 328 -10.14 -26.33 14.87
C ARG A 328 -11.39 -26.74 14.08
N LEU A 329 -11.76 -25.97 13.07
CA LEU A 329 -12.88 -26.34 12.18
C LEU A 329 -12.59 -27.59 11.36
N ALA A 330 -11.34 -27.77 10.90
CA ALA A 330 -10.94 -29.00 10.22
C ALA A 330 -11.00 -30.22 11.15
N ASP A 331 -10.51 -30.10 12.38
CA ASP A 331 -10.54 -31.18 13.38
C ASP A 331 -11.98 -31.55 13.77
N LEU A 332 -12.87 -30.56 13.90
CA LEU A 332 -14.30 -30.78 14.15
C LEU A 332 -15.00 -31.42 12.94
N ALA A 333 -14.64 -31.03 11.72
CA ALA A 333 -15.16 -31.65 10.50
C ALA A 333 -14.68 -33.10 10.36
N GLU A 334 -13.43 -33.39 10.70
CA GLU A 334 -12.87 -34.74 10.63
C GLU A 334 -13.46 -35.65 11.71
N SER A 335 -13.59 -35.16 12.95
CA SER A 335 -14.24 -35.91 14.03
C SER A 335 -15.73 -36.17 13.78
N SER A 336 -16.48 -35.19 13.25
CA SER A 336 -17.87 -35.40 12.83
C SER A 336 -17.99 -36.38 11.66
N ARG A 337 -17.05 -36.35 10.70
CA ARG A 337 -17.02 -37.33 9.61
C ARG A 337 -16.71 -38.75 10.10
N ALA A 338 -15.81 -38.88 11.07
CA ALA A 338 -15.48 -40.17 11.70
C ALA A 338 -16.69 -40.75 12.46
N THR A 339 -17.38 -39.94 13.27
CA THR A 339 -18.58 -40.41 14.00
C THR A 339 -19.72 -40.77 13.06
N VAL A 340 -19.95 -40.01 11.98
CA VAL A 340 -20.92 -40.36 10.93
C VAL A 340 -20.52 -41.67 10.23
N GLY A 341 -19.22 -41.85 9.96
CA GLY A 341 -18.67 -43.10 9.41
C GLY A 341 -18.94 -44.31 10.30
N GLU A 342 -18.67 -44.21 11.61
CA GLU A 342 -18.93 -45.27 12.59
C GLU A 342 -20.43 -45.60 12.69
N ILE A 343 -21.29 -44.58 12.77
CA ILE A 343 -22.75 -44.77 12.79
C ILE A 343 -23.23 -45.46 11.51
N SER A 344 -22.68 -45.07 10.35
CA SER A 344 -23.03 -45.68 9.07
C SER A 344 -22.59 -47.15 8.97
N SER A 345 -21.42 -47.51 9.52
CA SER A 345 -20.95 -48.90 9.55
C SER A 345 -21.84 -49.75 10.44
N ARG A 346 -22.19 -49.25 11.64
CA ARG A 346 -23.12 -49.92 12.56
C ARG A 346 -24.52 -50.07 11.95
N LEU A 347 -24.99 -49.07 11.21
CA LEU A 347 -26.25 -49.17 10.48
C LEU A 347 -26.19 -50.26 9.41
N GLN A 348 -25.10 -50.34 8.64
CA GLN A 348 -24.94 -51.40 7.64
C GLN A 348 -24.84 -52.80 8.26
N GLU A 349 -24.15 -52.93 9.39
CA GLU A 349 -24.05 -54.21 10.13
C GLU A 349 -25.43 -54.66 10.63
N THR A 350 -26.18 -53.76 11.27
CA THR A 350 -27.54 -54.06 11.74
C THR A 350 -28.51 -54.34 10.59
N GLU A 351 -28.40 -53.65 9.45
CA GLU A 351 -29.18 -53.98 8.25
C GLU A 351 -28.85 -55.36 7.70
N ARG A 352 -27.58 -55.78 7.71
CA ARG A 352 -27.18 -57.14 7.27
C ARG A 352 -27.76 -58.20 8.21
N GLU A 353 -27.68 -57.98 9.51
CA GLU A 353 -28.26 -58.88 10.52
C GLU A 353 -29.77 -59.01 10.37
N LEU A 354 -30.47 -57.88 10.14
CA LEU A 354 -31.91 -57.88 9.89
C LEU A 354 -32.27 -58.65 8.62
N ARG A 355 -31.50 -58.46 7.53
CA ARG A 355 -31.71 -59.19 6.27
C ARG A 355 -31.54 -60.70 6.46
N TRP A 356 -30.48 -61.13 7.15
CA TRP A 356 -30.28 -62.55 7.47
C TRP A 356 -31.38 -63.12 8.36
N ALA A 357 -31.88 -62.37 9.34
CA ALA A 357 -33.00 -62.80 10.17
C ALA A 357 -34.29 -62.96 9.35
N VAL A 358 -34.57 -62.01 8.44
CA VAL A 358 -35.75 -62.06 7.56
C VAL A 358 -35.65 -63.21 6.56
N GLU A 359 -34.49 -63.41 5.93
CA GLU A 359 -34.25 -64.53 5.01
C GLU A 359 -34.32 -65.88 5.74
N GLY A 360 -33.77 -65.95 6.96
CA GLY A 360 -33.86 -67.13 7.83
C GLY A 360 -35.31 -67.49 8.17
N ARG A 361 -36.13 -66.49 8.53
CA ARG A 361 -37.56 -66.66 8.79
C ARG A 361 -38.33 -67.12 7.55
N GLN A 362 -38.13 -66.46 6.41
CA GLN A 362 -38.79 -66.86 5.16
C GLN A 362 -38.39 -68.26 4.71
N SER A 363 -37.12 -68.66 4.91
CA SER A 363 -36.66 -70.02 4.62
C SER A 363 -37.29 -71.06 5.55
N ALA A 364 -37.45 -70.73 6.83
CA ALA A 364 -38.17 -71.58 7.79
C ALA A 364 -39.66 -71.72 7.44
N GLU A 365 -40.33 -70.62 7.10
CA GLU A 365 -41.74 -70.61 6.68
C GLU A 365 -41.95 -71.41 5.38
N ARG A 366 -41.06 -71.27 4.38
CA ARG A 366 -41.12 -72.09 3.15
C ARG A 366 -40.98 -73.59 3.45
N ARG A 367 -40.02 -73.97 4.30
CA ARG A 367 -39.85 -75.38 4.72
C ARG A 367 -41.06 -75.90 5.46
N GLU A 368 -41.65 -75.10 6.35
CA GLU A 368 -42.88 -75.46 7.06
C GLU A 368 -44.07 -75.65 6.09
N THR A 369 -44.21 -74.79 5.07
CA THR A 369 -45.28 -74.94 4.07
C THR A 369 -45.12 -76.19 3.20
N LEU A 370 -43.90 -76.53 2.79
CA LEU A 370 -43.63 -77.75 2.01
C LEU A 370 -43.94 -79.00 2.82
N ILE A 371 -43.53 -79.02 4.09
CA ILE A 371 -43.81 -80.15 4.98
C ILE A 371 -45.31 -80.26 5.27
N ARG A 372 -46.03 -79.15 5.46
CA ARG A 372 -47.50 -79.19 5.57
C ARG A 372 -48.15 -79.82 4.33
N GLN A 373 -47.67 -79.46 3.14
CA GLN A 373 -48.15 -80.04 1.88
C GLN A 373 -47.82 -81.54 1.77
N GLU A 374 -46.64 -81.97 2.21
CA GLU A 374 -46.25 -83.39 2.26
C GLU A 374 -47.10 -84.19 3.28
N VAL A 375 -47.37 -83.62 4.46
CA VAL A 375 -48.24 -84.25 5.46
C VAL A 375 -49.69 -84.33 4.98
N ASP A 376 -50.20 -83.29 4.31
CA ASP A 376 -51.57 -83.28 3.77
C ASP A 376 -51.72 -84.22 2.56
N THR A 377 -50.67 -84.40 1.75
CA THR A 377 -50.65 -85.40 0.67
C THR A 377 -50.54 -86.83 1.20
N LEU A 378 -49.79 -87.06 2.28
CA LEU A 378 -49.75 -88.35 2.99
C LEU A 378 -51.06 -88.66 3.73
N ARG A 379 -51.77 -87.65 4.24
CA ARG A 379 -53.10 -87.83 4.84
C ARG A 379 -54.21 -88.07 3.81
N SER A 380 -54.11 -87.46 2.64
CA SER A 380 -55.11 -87.64 1.56
C SER A 380 -54.85 -88.89 0.72
N SER A 381 -53.59 -89.31 0.58
CA SER A 381 -53.21 -90.61 0.01
C SER A 381 -53.33 -91.68 1.09
N GLY A 382 -54.55 -92.18 1.31
CA GLY A 382 -54.82 -93.29 2.23
C GLY A 382 -54.19 -94.61 1.79
N ALA A 383 -52.86 -94.72 1.84
CA ALA A 383 -52.10 -95.92 1.54
C ALA A 383 -51.25 -96.31 2.76
N GLY A 384 -51.67 -97.37 3.46
CA GLY A 384 -50.96 -97.91 4.61
C GLY A 384 -49.70 -98.69 4.21
N SER A 385 -48.61 -98.44 4.94
CA SER A 385 -47.59 -99.44 5.26
C SER A 385 -47.14 -99.22 6.70
N GLY A 386 -47.50 -100.14 7.59
CA GLY A 386 -47.36 -100.03 9.04
C GLY A 386 -45.93 -100.12 9.59
N VAL A 387 -44.91 -99.88 8.78
CA VAL A 387 -43.49 -99.86 9.19
C VAL A 387 -42.92 -98.43 9.22
N ASP A 388 -43.51 -97.48 8.48
CA ASP A 388 -43.05 -96.08 8.47
C ASP A 388 -43.73 -95.19 9.53
N ALA A 389 -44.83 -95.65 10.14
CA ALA A 389 -45.54 -94.89 11.16
C ALA A 389 -44.70 -94.66 12.42
N ALA A 390 -43.90 -95.64 12.85
CA ALA A 390 -43.06 -95.52 14.05
C ALA A 390 -41.83 -94.62 13.84
N GLU A 391 -41.25 -94.61 12.65
CA GLU A 391 -40.15 -93.70 12.28
C GLU A 391 -40.67 -92.29 12.01
N MET A 392 -41.84 -92.15 11.38
CA MET A 392 -42.53 -90.87 11.24
C MET A 392 -43.00 -90.32 12.58
N ASP A 393 -43.46 -91.16 13.52
CA ASP A 393 -43.81 -90.72 14.87
C ASP A 393 -42.57 -90.27 15.66
N ARG A 394 -41.42 -90.93 15.48
CA ARG A 394 -40.14 -90.49 16.06
C ARG A 394 -39.66 -89.18 15.43
N LEU A 395 -39.73 -89.03 14.11
CA LEU A 395 -39.40 -87.78 13.43
C LEU A 395 -40.36 -86.66 13.87
N LEU A 396 -41.66 -86.92 13.93
CA LEU A 396 -42.66 -85.99 14.46
C LEU A 396 -42.41 -85.63 15.92
N GLN A 397 -41.92 -86.56 16.75
CA GLN A 397 -41.50 -86.29 18.12
C GLN A 397 -40.25 -85.41 18.15
N THR A 398 -39.21 -85.70 17.35
CA THR A 398 -38.02 -84.83 17.27
C THR A 398 -38.34 -83.45 16.70
N TYR A 399 -39.28 -83.33 15.76
CA TYR A 399 -39.74 -82.06 15.22
C TYR A 399 -40.64 -81.32 16.21
N ARG A 400 -41.48 -82.01 16.98
CA ARG A 400 -42.22 -81.42 18.09
C ARG A 400 -41.27 -80.89 19.15
N ASP A 401 -40.27 -81.66 19.52
CA ASP A 401 -39.23 -81.24 20.47
C ASP A 401 -38.48 -80.02 19.93
N MET A 402 -38.15 -80.00 18.63
CA MET A 402 -37.45 -78.87 17.99
C MET A 402 -38.34 -77.63 17.82
N VAL A 403 -39.64 -77.79 17.58
CA VAL A 403 -40.62 -76.69 17.57
C VAL A 403 -40.83 -76.17 18.98
N GLU A 404 -40.87 -77.04 19.98
CA GLU A 404 -40.96 -76.62 21.38
C GLU A 404 -39.68 -75.93 21.84
N THR A 405 -38.49 -76.36 21.42
CA THR A 405 -37.24 -75.63 21.69
C THR A 405 -37.22 -74.29 20.98
N MET A 406 -37.64 -74.22 19.71
CA MET A 406 -37.74 -72.93 19.00
C MET A 406 -38.81 -72.01 19.61
N GLN A 407 -39.92 -72.54 20.11
CA GLN A 407 -40.92 -71.74 20.82
C GLN A 407 -40.40 -71.29 22.18
N ARG A 408 -39.61 -72.11 22.90
CA ARG A 408 -38.91 -71.69 24.12
C ARG A 408 -37.87 -70.62 23.82
N ASP A 409 -37.09 -70.77 22.77
CA ASP A 409 -36.08 -69.80 22.35
C ASP A 409 -36.72 -68.49 21.87
N SER A 410 -37.81 -68.55 21.12
CA SER A 410 -38.58 -67.36 20.71
C SER A 410 -39.21 -66.68 21.91
N ARG A 411 -39.74 -67.43 22.89
CA ARG A 411 -40.24 -66.86 24.16
C ARG A 411 -39.13 -66.28 25.01
N LEU A 412 -37.94 -66.88 25.02
CA LEU A 412 -36.77 -66.34 25.73
C LEU A 412 -36.23 -65.08 25.04
N VAL A 413 -36.28 -65.01 23.71
CA VAL A 413 -35.94 -63.82 22.93
C VAL A 413 -37.00 -62.73 23.13
N GLU A 414 -38.28 -63.07 23.09
CA GLU A 414 -39.40 -62.16 23.39
C GLU A 414 -39.32 -61.65 24.84
N GLU A 415 -39.06 -62.51 25.82
CA GLU A 415 -38.83 -62.08 27.20
C GLU A 415 -37.57 -61.24 27.34
N LYS A 416 -36.49 -61.49 26.59
CA LYS A 416 -35.30 -60.62 26.57
C LYS A 416 -35.62 -59.25 25.97
N VAL A 417 -36.43 -59.20 24.90
CA VAL A 417 -36.89 -57.94 24.29
C VAL A 417 -37.84 -57.18 25.25
N VAL A 418 -38.78 -57.87 25.89
CA VAL A 418 -39.74 -57.30 26.86
C VAL A 418 -39.06 -56.88 28.16
N ARG A 419 -38.02 -57.60 28.61
CA ARG A 419 -37.15 -57.19 29.74
C ARG A 419 -36.15 -56.08 29.37
N GLY A 420 -36.20 -55.52 28.16
CA GLY A 420 -35.32 -54.43 27.73
C GLY A 420 -33.86 -54.85 27.48
N GLN A 421 -33.61 -56.13 27.28
CA GLN A 421 -32.32 -56.70 26.89
C GLN A 421 -32.24 -56.92 25.35
N GLY A 422 -32.94 -56.08 24.59
CA GLY A 422 -32.83 -56.02 23.13
C GLY A 422 -32.09 -54.74 22.70
N LEU A 423 -30.88 -54.93 22.17
CA LEU A 423 -30.06 -54.04 21.34
C LEU A 423 -29.70 -52.59 21.78
N VAL A 424 -30.37 -51.98 22.75
CA VAL A 424 -29.84 -50.82 23.52
C VAL A 424 -30.31 -51.00 24.95
N GLN A 425 -29.40 -51.01 25.91
CA GLN A 425 -29.82 -51.14 27.31
C GLN A 425 -30.72 -49.94 27.66
N ALA A 426 -31.85 -50.15 28.34
CA ALA A 426 -32.72 -49.04 28.76
C ALA A 426 -31.95 -47.95 29.53
N HIS A 427 -30.85 -48.33 30.19
CA HIS A 427 -29.91 -47.41 30.82
C HIS A 427 -29.10 -46.56 29.83
N GLU A 428 -28.67 -47.12 28.70
CA GLU A 428 -27.93 -46.37 27.67
C GLU A 428 -28.82 -45.35 26.96
N LEU A 429 -30.09 -45.69 26.72
CA LEU A 429 -31.08 -44.74 26.19
C LEU A 429 -31.37 -43.61 27.18
N ALA A 430 -31.51 -43.94 28.47
CA ALA A 430 -31.69 -42.95 29.53
C ALA A 430 -30.46 -42.02 29.65
N ASN A 431 -29.25 -42.59 29.61
CA ASN A 431 -28.01 -41.81 29.64
C ASN A 431 -27.86 -40.90 28.40
N ALA A 432 -28.29 -41.38 27.23
CA ALA A 432 -28.30 -40.56 26.01
C ALA A 432 -29.33 -39.42 26.10
N GLN A 433 -30.52 -39.67 26.66
CA GLN A 433 -31.54 -38.64 26.91
C GLN A 433 -31.06 -37.60 27.93
N GLU A 434 -30.42 -38.01 29.02
CA GLU A 434 -29.82 -37.09 29.99
C GLU A 434 -28.69 -36.26 29.34
N ARG A 435 -27.89 -36.88 28.47
CA ARG A 435 -26.81 -36.17 27.77
C ARG A 435 -27.35 -35.16 26.76
N ILE A 436 -28.44 -35.50 26.06
CA ILE A 436 -29.15 -34.57 25.18
C ILE A 436 -29.71 -33.40 26.00
N SER A 437 -30.36 -33.66 27.14
CA SER A 437 -30.88 -32.58 27.98
C SER A 437 -29.79 -31.68 28.56
N GLN A 438 -28.61 -32.23 28.88
CA GLN A 438 -27.44 -31.44 29.29
C GLN A 438 -26.91 -30.58 28.13
N LEU A 439 -26.80 -31.15 26.94
CA LEU A 439 -26.37 -30.39 25.77
C LEU A 439 -27.38 -29.29 25.40
N GLU A 440 -28.67 -29.55 25.55
CA GLU A 440 -29.71 -28.52 25.38
C GLU A 440 -29.60 -27.42 26.43
N SER A 441 -29.32 -27.73 27.70
CA SER A 441 -29.08 -26.71 28.72
C SER A 441 -27.81 -25.91 28.41
N ASP A 442 -26.73 -26.57 28.00
CA ASP A 442 -25.45 -25.93 27.67
C ASP A 442 -25.61 -25.00 26.47
N VAL A 443 -26.37 -25.40 25.44
CA VAL A 443 -26.68 -24.54 24.27
C VAL A 443 -27.43 -23.28 24.72
N VAL A 444 -28.44 -23.43 25.59
CA VAL A 444 -29.18 -22.27 26.12
C VAL A 444 -28.29 -21.37 26.98
N GLU A 445 -27.35 -21.93 27.75
CA GLU A 445 -26.37 -21.14 28.49
C GLU A 445 -25.40 -20.41 27.57
N PHE A 446 -24.86 -21.08 26.55
CA PHE A 446 -23.98 -20.45 25.58
C PHE A 446 -24.69 -19.34 24.79
N ASP A 447 -25.95 -19.54 24.40
CA ASP A 447 -26.75 -18.51 23.73
C ASP A 447 -26.90 -17.26 24.61
N LYS A 448 -27.17 -17.42 25.91
CA LYS A 448 -27.19 -16.30 26.86
C LYS A 448 -25.84 -15.59 26.96
N THR A 449 -24.74 -16.33 27.03
CA THR A 449 -23.40 -15.70 27.07
C THR A 449 -23.08 -14.95 25.77
N ILE A 450 -23.55 -15.44 24.63
CA ILE A 450 -23.40 -14.76 23.33
C ILE A 450 -24.22 -13.47 23.34
N GLU A 451 -25.46 -13.49 23.85
CA GLU A 451 -26.27 -12.28 24.02
C GLU A 451 -25.63 -11.25 24.97
N GLU A 452 -25.06 -11.70 26.09
CA GLU A 452 -24.34 -10.82 27.01
C GLU A 452 -23.07 -10.21 26.39
N LEU A 453 -22.29 -11.01 25.67
CA LEU A 453 -21.08 -10.53 24.99
C LEU A 453 -21.39 -9.61 23.81
N THR A 454 -22.46 -9.86 23.07
CA THR A 454 -22.90 -8.99 21.96
C THR A 454 -23.44 -7.66 22.47
N THR A 455 -24.22 -7.66 23.57
CA THR A 455 -24.66 -6.41 24.22
C THR A 455 -23.49 -5.63 24.83
N ALA A 456 -22.50 -6.31 25.41
CA ALA A 456 -21.27 -5.66 25.89
C ALA A 456 -20.45 -5.05 24.74
N ASN A 457 -20.27 -5.77 23.63
CA ASN A 457 -19.56 -5.27 22.44
C ASN A 457 -20.26 -4.06 21.84
N THR A 458 -21.59 -4.11 21.63
CA THR A 458 -22.33 -2.97 21.08
C THR A 458 -22.25 -1.73 21.97
N ARG A 459 -22.23 -1.91 23.30
CA ARG A 459 -22.00 -0.82 24.24
C ARG A 459 -20.58 -0.26 24.13
N LEU A 460 -19.56 -1.12 24.08
CA LEU A 460 -18.18 -0.69 23.89
C LEU A 460 -17.98 0.02 22.55
N ASP A 461 -18.60 -0.46 21.47
CA ASP A 461 -18.56 0.17 20.15
C ASP A 461 -19.19 1.56 20.18
N ALA A 462 -20.29 1.75 20.92
CA ALA A 462 -20.90 3.05 21.12
C ALA A 462 -19.99 4.00 21.94
N GLU A 463 -19.34 3.49 22.98
CA GLU A 463 -18.37 4.25 23.79
C GLU A 463 -17.14 4.63 22.95
N VAL A 464 -16.59 3.70 22.17
CA VAL A 464 -15.48 3.95 21.25
C VAL A 464 -15.88 4.97 20.19
N SER A 465 -17.07 4.84 19.58
CA SER A 465 -17.57 5.81 18.61
C SER A 465 -17.70 7.21 19.21
N SER A 466 -18.21 7.31 20.44
CA SER A 466 -18.28 8.58 21.17
C SER A 466 -16.89 9.16 21.42
N LEU A 467 -15.94 8.34 21.89
CA LEU A 467 -14.56 8.77 22.11
C LEU A 467 -13.87 9.18 20.80
N MET A 468 -14.10 8.46 19.70
CA MET A 468 -13.59 8.80 18.37
C MET A 468 -14.15 10.15 17.90
N CYS A 469 -15.45 10.41 18.08
CA CYS A 469 -16.04 11.71 17.77
C CYS A 469 -15.42 12.85 18.59
N ARG A 470 -15.13 12.61 19.87
CA ARG A 470 -14.48 13.58 20.77
C ARG A 470 -13.02 13.84 20.39
N VAL A 471 -12.29 12.81 19.99
CA VAL A 471 -10.92 12.96 19.48
C VAL A 471 -10.94 13.69 18.12
N ALA A 472 -11.91 13.36 17.25
CA ALA A 472 -12.08 14.01 15.95
C ALA A 472 -12.47 15.49 16.07
N SER A 473 -13.22 15.88 17.11
CA SER A 473 -13.50 17.29 17.42
C SER A 473 -12.30 18.03 18.02
N GLY A 474 -11.19 17.33 18.30
CA GLY A 474 -9.96 17.90 18.84
C GLY A 474 -9.99 18.10 20.35
N GLU A 475 -10.88 17.41 21.08
CA GLU A 475 -10.79 17.37 22.54
C GLU A 475 -9.50 16.64 22.95
N PHE A 476 -8.73 17.28 23.82
CA PHE A 476 -7.50 16.72 24.38
C PHE A 476 -7.61 16.68 25.90
N ASN A 477 -6.83 15.81 26.54
CA ASN A 477 -6.83 15.70 28.00
C ASN A 477 -5.89 16.75 28.61
N PRO A 478 -6.40 17.75 29.35
CA PRO A 478 -5.58 18.84 29.88
C PRO A 478 -4.62 18.41 31.02
N VAL A 479 -4.79 17.20 31.56
CA VAL A 479 -3.89 16.65 32.59
C VAL A 479 -2.62 16.07 31.96
N THR A 480 -2.74 15.45 30.79
CA THR A 480 -1.62 14.77 30.10
C THR A 480 -1.01 15.63 28.99
N GLU A 481 -1.83 16.46 28.34
CA GLU A 481 -1.47 17.19 27.13
C GLU A 481 -1.70 18.68 27.30
N ARG A 482 -0.84 19.48 26.68
CA ARG A 482 -0.96 20.95 26.64
C ARG A 482 -0.85 21.43 25.21
N CYS A 483 -1.87 22.11 24.74
CA CYS A 483 -1.85 22.78 23.44
C CYS A 483 -0.96 24.04 23.54
N LEU A 484 0.06 24.10 22.68
CA LEU A 484 0.96 25.24 22.55
C LEU A 484 0.76 25.85 21.16
N GLU A 485 0.59 27.16 21.11
CA GLU A 485 0.59 27.90 19.85
C GLU A 485 1.71 28.94 19.84
N LEU A 486 2.19 29.24 18.63
CA LEU A 486 3.14 30.31 18.45
C LEU A 486 2.42 31.64 18.67
N ARG A 487 2.95 32.49 19.57
CA ARG A 487 2.42 33.84 19.81
C ARG A 487 2.28 34.68 18.53
N ASN A 488 3.10 34.41 17.52
CA ASN A 488 3.06 35.05 16.20
C ASN A 488 2.51 34.11 15.10
N ASN A 489 1.35 33.49 15.33
CA ASN A 489 0.65 32.63 14.37
C ASN A 489 0.13 33.45 13.16
N PRO A 490 0.17 32.93 11.91
CA PRO A 490 -0.53 33.54 10.77
C PRO A 490 -1.98 33.94 11.07
N GLU A 491 -2.74 33.15 11.82
CA GLU A 491 -4.11 33.53 12.20
C GLU A 491 -4.12 34.79 13.08
N ALA A 492 -3.22 34.86 14.07
CA ALA A 492 -3.09 36.06 14.90
C ALA A 492 -2.66 37.29 14.07
N LYS A 493 -1.84 37.11 13.02
CA LYS A 493 -1.49 38.21 12.09
C LYS A 493 -2.67 38.65 11.26
N ILE A 494 -3.46 37.72 10.72
CA ILE A 494 -4.67 38.03 9.96
C ILE A 494 -5.69 38.71 10.87
N GLN A 495 -5.89 38.22 12.07
CA GLN A 495 -6.76 38.83 13.07
C GLN A 495 -6.28 40.23 13.44
N PHE A 496 -4.96 40.44 13.58
CA PHE A 496 -4.38 41.77 13.81
C PHE A 496 -4.64 42.71 12.63
N ILE A 497 -4.43 42.27 11.39
CA ILE A 497 -4.73 43.07 10.19
C ILE A 497 -6.23 43.41 10.13
N ARG A 498 -7.10 42.43 10.33
CA ARG A 498 -8.56 42.64 10.37
C ARG A 498 -8.96 43.63 11.47
N GLN A 499 -8.38 43.50 12.65
CA GLN A 499 -8.61 44.45 13.75
C GLN A 499 -8.10 45.85 13.39
N GLN A 500 -6.92 45.95 12.79
CA GLN A 500 -6.35 47.22 12.35
C GLN A 500 -7.22 47.88 11.28
N GLU A 501 -7.66 47.13 10.28
CA GLU A 501 -8.60 47.58 9.24
C GLU A 501 -9.91 48.04 9.85
N LEU A 502 -10.51 47.26 10.75
CA LEU A 502 -11.74 47.66 11.46
C LEU A 502 -11.54 48.91 12.30
N THR A 503 -10.42 49.05 13.01
CA THR A 503 -10.12 50.28 13.77
C THR A 503 -9.94 51.48 12.84
N ALA A 504 -9.29 51.30 11.70
CA ALA A 504 -9.06 52.36 10.75
C ALA A 504 -10.35 52.78 10.02
N LEU A 505 -11.25 51.83 9.73
CA LEU A 505 -12.58 52.11 9.19
C LEU A 505 -13.50 52.77 10.22
N ARG A 506 -13.38 52.42 11.50
CA ARG A 506 -14.11 53.11 12.58
C ARG A 506 -13.64 54.55 12.72
N GLN A 507 -12.33 54.76 12.76
CA GLN A 507 -11.74 56.10 12.77
C GLN A 507 -12.18 56.93 11.56
N GLU A 508 -12.18 56.35 10.36
CA GLU A 508 -12.66 57.03 9.16
C GLU A 508 -14.17 57.36 9.23
N ASN A 509 -15.00 56.46 9.76
CA ASN A 509 -16.42 56.75 9.99
C ASN A 509 -16.61 57.87 11.03
N ASP A 510 -15.84 57.85 12.12
CA ASP A 510 -15.91 58.88 13.15
C ASP A 510 -15.48 60.24 12.57
N GLU A 511 -14.39 60.30 11.79
CA GLU A 511 -13.95 61.50 11.07
C GLU A 511 -14.99 62.01 10.05
N LEU A 512 -15.64 61.09 9.33
CA LEU A 512 -16.71 61.44 8.39
C LEU A 512 -17.95 61.96 9.12
N LEU A 513 -18.31 61.37 10.26
CA LEU A 513 -19.42 61.83 11.09
C LEU A 513 -19.15 63.20 11.72
N GLU A 514 -17.93 63.43 12.22
CA GLU A 514 -17.49 64.75 12.70
C GLU A 514 -17.58 65.78 11.57
N ARG A 515 -17.12 65.44 10.37
CA ARG A 515 -17.15 66.36 9.23
C ARG A 515 -18.57 66.61 8.71
N LEU A 516 -19.45 65.61 8.73
CA LEU A 516 -20.89 65.79 8.45
C LEU A 516 -21.54 66.69 9.50
N ALA A 517 -21.23 66.51 10.77
CA ALA A 517 -21.72 67.38 11.85
C ALA A 517 -21.22 68.82 11.69
N GLU A 518 -19.98 69.03 11.26
CA GLU A 518 -19.45 70.35 10.92
C GLU A 518 -20.17 70.95 9.70
N LEU A 519 -20.42 70.15 8.65
CA LEU A 519 -21.15 70.60 7.46
C LEU A 519 -22.62 70.93 7.78
N ASP A 520 -23.31 70.13 8.60
CA ASP A 520 -24.66 70.41 9.10
C ASP A 520 -24.67 71.65 10.01
N GLY A 521 -23.61 71.85 10.81
CA GLY A 521 -23.40 73.08 11.59
C GLY A 521 -23.22 74.32 10.71
N ILE A 522 -22.51 74.19 9.58
CA ILE A 522 -22.31 75.28 8.61
C ILE A 522 -23.60 75.54 7.82
N LEU A 523 -24.32 74.49 7.41
CA LEU A 523 -25.60 74.59 6.71
C LEU A 523 -26.72 75.18 7.58
N SER A 524 -26.69 74.94 8.90
CA SER A 524 -27.64 75.53 9.85
C SER A 524 -27.32 76.99 10.22
N GLN A 525 -26.05 77.42 10.13
CA GLN A 525 -25.64 78.81 10.36
C GLN A 525 -25.68 79.70 9.10
N GLN A 526 -25.61 79.10 7.91
CA GLN A 526 -25.78 79.81 6.63
C GLN A 526 -26.91 79.16 5.83
N GLY A 527 -28.12 79.70 5.98
CA GLY A 527 -29.23 79.41 5.08
C GLY A 527 -28.95 79.95 3.67
N MET A 528 -28.14 79.24 2.88
CA MET A 528 -28.00 79.45 1.44
C MET A 528 -27.61 78.15 0.73
N SER A 529 -28.50 77.74 -0.18
CA SER A 529 -28.26 76.84 -1.30
C SER A 529 -26.99 77.20 -2.08
N GLY A 530 -26.11 76.24 -2.32
CA GLY A 530 -25.08 76.36 -3.35
C GLY A 530 -23.93 75.36 -3.26
N ASP A 531 -23.97 74.37 -4.15
CA ASP A 531 -22.80 73.65 -4.70
C ASP A 531 -21.98 72.80 -3.71
N VAL A 532 -22.51 71.63 -3.36
CA VAL A 532 -21.73 70.53 -2.77
C VAL A 532 -20.74 70.08 -3.83
N LYS A 533 -19.52 70.61 -3.77
CA LYS A 533 -18.41 70.20 -4.63
C LYS A 533 -18.21 68.69 -4.56
N GLU A 534 -18.68 68.00 -5.60
CA GLU A 534 -18.15 66.71 -6.02
C GLU A 534 -16.62 66.81 -6.10
N GLY A 535 -15.92 65.98 -5.32
CA GLY A 535 -14.48 65.79 -5.51
C GLY A 535 -13.56 66.23 -4.39
N MET A 536 -13.91 66.00 -3.12
CA MET A 536 -12.90 65.98 -2.06
C MET A 536 -12.80 64.57 -1.47
N VAL A 537 -12.01 63.73 -2.16
CA VAL A 537 -11.59 62.41 -1.64
C VAL A 537 -10.90 62.64 -0.29
N PRO A 538 -11.23 61.86 0.76
CA PRO A 538 -10.58 62.00 2.07
C PRO A 538 -9.06 61.94 1.93
N ARG A 539 -8.34 62.84 2.62
CA ARG A 539 -6.87 62.86 2.60
C ARG A 539 -6.28 61.52 3.06
N SER A 540 -6.95 60.86 3.99
CA SER A 540 -6.64 59.51 4.46
C SER A 540 -6.73 58.45 3.35
N SER A 541 -7.75 58.50 2.49
CA SER A 541 -7.87 57.58 1.34
C SER A 541 -6.79 57.84 0.28
N TYR A 542 -6.42 59.11 0.06
CA TYR A 542 -5.33 59.48 -0.86
C TYR A 542 -3.95 59.02 -0.34
N GLU A 543 -3.68 59.18 0.96
CA GLU A 543 -2.43 58.72 1.58
C GLU A 543 -2.30 57.19 1.55
N ARG A 544 -3.41 56.45 1.73
CA ARG A 544 -3.43 54.98 1.55
C ARG A 544 -3.09 54.59 0.12
N LEU A 545 -3.75 55.19 -0.88
CA LEU A 545 -3.52 54.88 -2.28
C LEU A 545 -2.07 55.16 -2.70
N LYS A 546 -1.49 56.25 -2.18
CA LYS A 546 -0.08 56.58 -2.41
C LYS A 546 0.87 55.53 -1.82
N LYS A 547 0.61 55.07 -0.60
CA LYS A 547 1.40 54.02 0.05
C LYS A 547 1.30 52.69 -0.70
N ASP A 548 0.11 52.31 -1.14
CA ASP A 548 -0.11 51.10 -1.94
C ASP A 548 0.62 51.17 -3.28
N GLN A 549 0.62 52.34 -3.94
CA GLN A 549 1.37 52.55 -5.17
C GLN A 549 2.89 52.44 -4.96
N GLU A 550 3.41 52.94 -3.83
CA GLU A 550 4.81 52.78 -3.44
C GLU A 550 5.18 51.32 -3.13
N ASP A 551 4.27 50.56 -2.49
CA ASP A 551 4.46 49.13 -2.22
C ASP A 551 4.45 48.30 -3.51
N ILE A 552 3.54 48.58 -4.44
CA ILE A 552 3.49 47.97 -5.78
C ILE A 552 4.75 48.31 -6.57
N GLY A 553 5.19 49.58 -6.54
CA GLY A 553 6.44 50.00 -7.19
C GLY A 553 7.66 49.22 -6.68
N ARG A 554 7.80 49.10 -5.36
CA ARG A 554 8.87 48.30 -4.73
C ARG A 554 8.80 46.81 -5.11
N ALA A 555 7.60 46.24 -5.23
CA ALA A 555 7.43 44.86 -5.65
C ALA A 555 7.82 44.65 -7.13
N HIS A 556 7.48 45.60 -8.01
CA HIS A 556 7.86 45.58 -9.41
C HIS A 556 9.37 45.70 -9.62
N GLU A 557 10.03 46.61 -8.91
CA GLU A 557 11.49 46.75 -8.96
C GLU A 557 12.20 45.47 -8.53
N LYS A 558 11.76 44.84 -7.43
CA LYS A 558 12.29 43.54 -6.97
C LYS A 558 12.09 42.43 -7.99
N ARG A 559 10.97 42.43 -8.72
CA ARG A 559 10.71 41.47 -9.79
C ARG A 559 11.66 41.71 -10.98
N LEU A 560 11.88 42.97 -11.33
CA LEU A 560 12.75 43.35 -12.45
C LEU A 560 14.23 43.05 -12.16
N THR A 561 14.69 43.26 -10.93
CA THR A 561 16.06 42.88 -10.52
C THR A 561 16.26 41.37 -10.58
N ARG A 562 15.31 40.58 -10.03
CA ARG A 562 15.35 39.11 -10.13
C ARG A 562 15.36 38.64 -11.59
N LEU A 563 14.56 39.27 -12.46
CA LEU A 563 14.54 38.90 -13.88
C LEU A 563 15.90 39.16 -14.55
N LYS A 564 16.55 40.30 -14.24
CA LYS A 564 17.91 40.61 -14.72
C LYS A 564 18.95 39.61 -14.21
N GLU A 565 18.87 39.24 -12.93
CA GLU A 565 19.76 38.24 -12.32
C GLU A 565 19.61 36.87 -12.98
N VAL A 566 18.36 36.39 -13.15
CA VAL A 566 18.08 35.11 -13.81
C VAL A 566 18.52 35.12 -15.27
N PHE A 567 18.28 36.22 -16.00
CA PHE A 567 18.73 36.35 -17.38
C PHE A 567 20.26 36.34 -17.49
N ALA A 568 20.96 37.05 -16.60
CA ALA A 568 22.42 37.05 -16.56
C ALA A 568 22.98 35.65 -16.23
N ALA A 569 22.40 34.95 -15.25
CA ALA A 569 22.78 33.59 -14.88
C ALA A 569 22.59 32.61 -16.06
N LYS A 570 21.40 32.60 -16.69
CA LYS A 570 21.13 31.74 -17.85
C LYS A 570 22.01 32.06 -19.06
N THR A 571 22.34 33.33 -19.27
CA THR A 571 23.25 33.73 -20.35
C THR A 571 24.66 33.22 -20.09
N LEU A 572 25.13 33.25 -18.84
CA LEU A 572 26.42 32.66 -18.46
C LEU A 572 26.43 31.14 -18.64
N GLU A 573 25.37 30.43 -18.21
CA GLU A 573 25.20 29.00 -18.44
C GLU A 573 25.24 28.64 -19.94
N PHE A 574 24.54 29.41 -20.76
CA PHE A 574 24.56 29.23 -22.22
C PHE A 574 25.96 29.46 -22.81
N LEU A 575 26.65 30.53 -22.37
CA LEU A 575 28.01 30.81 -22.82
C LEU A 575 29.01 29.73 -22.38
N GLU A 576 28.82 29.14 -21.21
CA GLU A 576 29.62 28.02 -20.72
C GLU A 576 29.35 26.73 -21.51
N ALA A 577 28.10 26.44 -21.83
CA ALA A 577 27.73 25.33 -22.70
C ALA A 577 28.35 25.48 -24.11
N VAL A 578 28.28 26.67 -24.70
CA VAL A 578 28.93 26.97 -25.99
C VAL A 578 30.45 26.82 -25.89
N TYR A 579 31.07 27.27 -24.80
CA TYR A 579 32.50 27.09 -24.57
C TYR A 579 32.89 25.62 -24.46
N SER A 580 32.09 24.81 -23.77
CA SER A 580 32.30 23.37 -23.61
C SER A 580 32.15 22.59 -24.93
N VAL A 581 31.12 22.91 -25.72
CA VAL A 581 30.80 22.17 -26.96
C VAL A 581 31.65 22.62 -28.15
N LEU A 582 31.76 23.92 -28.38
CA LEU A 582 32.46 24.46 -29.56
C LEU A 582 33.92 24.83 -29.27
N GLY A 583 34.33 24.87 -28.00
CA GLY A 583 35.68 25.28 -27.62
C GLY A 583 35.93 26.78 -27.76
N TRP A 584 34.89 27.61 -27.87
CA TRP A 584 35.02 29.07 -28.06
C TRP A 584 34.37 29.85 -26.93
N ARG A 585 35.14 30.73 -26.28
CA ARG A 585 34.64 31.65 -25.26
C ARG A 585 34.25 32.96 -25.92
N ILE A 586 32.97 33.29 -25.83
CA ILE A 586 32.39 34.50 -26.40
C ILE A 586 32.34 35.59 -25.32
N LYS A 587 32.86 36.79 -25.62
CA LYS A 587 32.72 37.97 -24.78
C LYS A 587 32.17 39.13 -25.62
N PHE A 588 31.09 39.73 -25.14
CA PHE A 588 30.54 40.95 -25.72
C PHE A 588 31.35 42.16 -25.23
N GLU A 589 31.81 43.01 -26.15
CA GLU A 589 32.51 44.25 -25.81
C GLU A 589 31.49 45.35 -25.48
N GLU A 590 31.84 46.33 -24.63
CA GLU A 590 30.91 47.35 -24.10
C GLU A 590 30.24 48.20 -25.19
N SER A 591 30.81 48.25 -26.39
CA SER A 591 30.23 48.93 -27.55
C SER A 591 29.09 48.15 -28.23
N GLY A 592 28.76 46.93 -27.79
CA GLY A 592 27.60 46.13 -28.22
C GLY A 592 27.67 45.56 -29.64
N SER A 593 28.52 46.12 -30.51
CA SER A 593 28.65 45.71 -31.93
C SER A 593 29.77 44.70 -32.20
N ASP A 594 30.74 44.57 -31.28
CA ASP A 594 31.92 43.74 -31.44
C ASP A 594 31.89 42.54 -30.49
N ILE A 595 32.05 41.35 -31.05
CA ILE A 595 32.12 40.09 -30.32
C ILE A 595 33.56 39.60 -30.32
N ARG A 596 34.11 39.35 -29.13
CA ARG A 596 35.45 38.78 -28.94
C ARG A 596 35.36 37.27 -28.69
N LEU A 597 35.89 36.48 -29.61
CA LEU A 597 36.02 35.04 -29.48
C LEU A 597 37.44 34.69 -29.04
N THR A 598 37.54 33.82 -28.03
CA THR A 598 38.80 33.26 -27.53
C THR A 598 38.71 31.75 -27.58
N SER A 599 39.64 31.07 -28.25
CA SER A 599 39.66 29.61 -28.31
C SER A 599 40.07 29.00 -26.97
N MET A 600 39.51 27.85 -26.62
CA MET A 600 39.87 27.01 -25.47
C MET A 600 41.34 26.56 -25.54
N TYR A 601 41.85 26.34 -26.75
CA TYR A 601 43.21 25.86 -27.01
C TYR A 601 44.23 27.00 -27.16
N ALA A 602 43.80 28.25 -27.02
CA ALA A 602 44.71 29.39 -27.14
C ALA A 602 45.67 29.46 -25.94
N PRO A 603 46.98 29.66 -26.15
CA PRO A 603 47.93 29.79 -25.06
C PRO A 603 47.63 31.05 -24.23
N LYS A 604 47.62 30.92 -22.90
CA LYS A 604 47.31 32.01 -21.95
C LYS A 604 48.33 33.15 -22.09
N GLY A 605 47.89 34.36 -22.42
CA GLY A 605 48.72 35.57 -22.47
C GLY A 605 48.63 36.34 -23.79
N LYS A 606 49.64 37.19 -24.09
CA LYS A 606 49.75 37.98 -25.34
C LYS A 606 49.93 37.13 -26.61
N SER A 607 50.16 35.83 -26.43
CA SER A 607 50.29 34.82 -27.48
C SER A 607 48.96 34.22 -27.92
N GLY A 608 47.84 34.51 -27.25
CA GLY A 608 46.52 33.97 -27.58
C GLY A 608 45.94 34.56 -28.87
N LEU A 609 45.10 33.78 -29.57
CA LEU A 609 44.29 34.27 -30.68
C LEU A 609 43.01 34.88 -30.13
N THR A 610 42.80 36.16 -30.39
CA THR A 610 41.52 36.84 -30.20
C THR A 610 40.95 37.25 -31.53
N ILE A 611 39.76 36.73 -31.84
CA ILE A 611 39.02 37.08 -33.03
C ILE A 611 37.96 38.09 -32.62
N ARG A 612 37.97 39.26 -33.26
CA ARG A 612 36.89 40.24 -33.15
C ARG A 612 36.01 40.14 -34.37
N MET A 613 34.72 39.94 -34.14
CA MET A 613 33.71 39.97 -35.19
C MET A 613 32.90 41.24 -35.04
N THR A 614 32.94 42.09 -36.06
CA THR A 614 32.07 43.25 -36.16
C THR A 614 30.87 42.86 -37.02
N SER A 615 29.70 42.71 -36.41
CA SER A 615 28.47 42.39 -37.12
C SER A 615 27.69 43.68 -37.38
N ARG A 616 27.63 44.13 -38.64
CA ARG A 616 26.52 44.98 -39.11
C ARG A 616 25.46 44.02 -39.62
N GLU A 617 24.23 44.16 -39.15
CA GLU A 617 23.04 43.33 -39.45
C GLU A 617 23.19 42.38 -40.65
N GLY A 618 23.16 41.08 -40.37
CA GLY A 618 23.37 40.01 -41.35
C GLY A 618 24.54 39.11 -40.98
N HIS A 619 24.47 37.83 -41.37
CA HIS A 619 25.44 36.78 -41.01
C HIS A 619 26.87 36.97 -41.58
N PHE A 620 27.21 38.16 -42.07
CA PHE A 620 28.46 38.50 -42.76
C PHE A 620 29.21 39.61 -41.99
N GLY A 621 29.77 39.24 -40.84
CA GLY A 621 30.61 40.15 -40.05
C GLY A 621 32.03 40.27 -40.61
N SER A 622 32.59 41.49 -40.59
CA SER A 622 34.02 41.67 -40.83
C SER A 622 34.79 41.08 -39.65
N MET A 623 35.68 40.12 -39.94
CA MET A 623 36.45 39.43 -38.92
C MET A 623 37.88 39.99 -38.87
N ARG A 624 38.25 40.53 -37.70
CA ARG A 624 39.61 40.97 -37.41
C ARG A 624 40.27 40.03 -36.42
N MET A 625 41.39 39.47 -36.83
CA MET A 625 42.18 38.57 -35.98
C MET A 625 43.33 39.35 -35.34
N SER A 626 43.60 39.07 -34.07
CA SER A 626 44.69 39.68 -33.32
C SER A 626 45.43 38.61 -32.52
N GLY A 627 46.76 38.74 -32.42
CA GLY A 627 47.64 37.77 -31.76
C GLY A 627 48.76 37.27 -32.68
N MET A 628 49.76 36.59 -32.12
CA MET A 628 50.93 36.10 -32.89
C MET A 628 50.54 35.02 -33.91
N MET A 629 49.53 34.20 -33.61
CA MET A 629 48.99 33.17 -34.52
C MET A 629 48.05 33.74 -35.59
N ALA A 630 47.71 35.04 -35.58
CA ALA A 630 46.84 35.62 -36.59
C ALA A 630 47.45 35.57 -37.99
N ARG A 631 48.79 35.65 -38.09
CA ARG A 631 49.52 35.59 -39.38
C ARG A 631 49.49 34.20 -40.01
N SER A 632 49.61 33.13 -39.21
CA SER A 632 49.61 31.76 -39.75
C SER A 632 48.22 31.32 -40.23
N LEU A 633 47.16 31.96 -39.72
CA LEU A 633 45.77 31.63 -40.02
C LEU A 633 45.15 32.54 -41.09
N GLU A 634 45.94 33.42 -41.70
CA GLU A 634 45.46 34.40 -42.69
C GLU A 634 45.04 33.73 -44.01
N GLU A 635 45.70 32.64 -44.39
CA GLU A 635 45.32 31.79 -45.54
C GLU A 635 43.97 31.11 -45.30
N ALA A 636 43.79 30.51 -44.12
CA ALA A 636 42.51 29.92 -43.71
C ALA A 636 41.39 30.96 -43.65
N ARG A 637 41.70 32.20 -43.22
CA ARG A 637 40.75 33.32 -43.22
C ARG A 637 40.33 33.67 -44.65
N HIS A 638 41.29 33.75 -45.58
CA HIS A 638 40.99 34.06 -46.98
C HIS A 638 40.06 32.98 -47.57
N PHE A 639 40.43 31.71 -47.42
CA PHE A 639 39.67 30.60 -47.97
C PHE A 639 38.25 30.48 -47.40
N TRP A 640 38.08 30.57 -46.07
CA TRP A 640 36.77 30.34 -45.45
C TRP A 640 35.90 31.59 -45.35
N VAL A 641 36.48 32.76 -45.06
CA VAL A 641 35.70 33.98 -44.79
C VAL A 641 35.62 34.90 -46.00
N VAL A 642 36.68 35.02 -46.80
CA VAL A 642 36.67 35.89 -47.99
C VAL A 642 36.04 35.19 -49.18
N GLU A 643 36.44 33.95 -49.48
CA GLU A 643 35.93 33.21 -50.65
C GLU A 643 34.58 32.54 -50.40
N ARG A 644 34.42 31.87 -49.24
CA ARG A 644 33.23 31.05 -48.93
C ARG A 644 32.24 31.70 -47.97
N GLN A 645 32.58 32.86 -47.40
CA GLN A 645 31.75 33.61 -46.45
C GLN A 645 31.22 32.76 -45.27
N SER A 646 31.97 31.75 -44.83
CA SER A 646 31.59 30.82 -43.77
C SER A 646 32.49 30.98 -42.54
N VAL A 647 31.99 31.72 -41.56
CA VAL A 647 32.64 31.86 -40.26
C VAL A 647 32.67 30.53 -39.48
N PRO A 648 31.60 29.71 -39.45
CA PRO A 648 31.66 28.41 -38.77
C PRO A 648 32.72 27.47 -39.36
N GLY A 649 32.88 27.44 -40.68
CA GLY A 649 33.92 26.65 -41.35
C GLY A 649 35.33 27.12 -40.96
N PHE A 650 35.52 28.43 -40.89
CA PHE A 650 36.77 29.02 -40.42
C PHE A 650 37.07 28.64 -38.95
N LEU A 651 36.10 28.83 -38.04
CA LEU A 651 36.29 28.52 -36.63
C LEU A 651 36.58 27.04 -36.39
N ALA A 652 35.94 26.14 -37.14
CA ALA A 652 36.21 24.70 -37.09
C ALA A 652 37.64 24.35 -37.53
N GLN A 653 38.11 24.93 -38.65
CA GLN A 653 39.50 24.74 -39.11
C GLN A 653 40.50 25.25 -38.07
N VAL A 654 40.25 26.43 -37.50
CA VAL A 654 41.11 27.01 -36.47
C VAL A 654 41.12 26.17 -35.20
N THR A 655 39.98 25.59 -34.79
CA THR A 655 39.96 24.70 -33.63
C THR A 655 40.76 23.43 -33.85
N ILE A 656 40.67 22.83 -35.04
CA ILE A 656 41.45 21.63 -35.39
C ILE A 656 42.94 21.96 -35.37
N GLU A 657 43.35 23.02 -36.06
CA GLU A 657 44.76 23.42 -36.16
C GLU A 657 45.35 23.81 -34.79
N MET A 658 44.56 24.46 -33.92
CA MET A 658 44.99 24.75 -32.56
C MET A 658 45.05 23.51 -31.68
N PHE A 659 44.09 22.61 -31.82
CA PHE A 659 44.09 21.35 -31.08
C PHE A 659 45.33 20.52 -31.41
N GLU A 660 45.68 20.38 -32.70
CA GLU A 660 46.89 19.69 -33.16
C GLU A 660 48.18 20.32 -32.61
N LYS A 661 48.23 21.65 -32.53
CA LYS A 661 49.38 22.41 -31.98
C LYS A 661 49.50 22.33 -30.46
N THR A 662 48.44 21.97 -29.74
CA THR A 662 48.51 21.76 -28.28
C THR A 662 49.03 20.37 -27.92
N THR A 663 49.62 20.25 -26.73
CA THR A 663 50.20 19.00 -26.21
C THR A 663 49.23 17.82 -26.16
N MET A 664 47.91 18.05 -26.13
CA MET A 664 46.90 16.99 -26.20
C MET A 664 46.77 16.35 -27.60
N GLY A 665 46.92 17.12 -28.68
CA GLY A 665 46.93 16.60 -30.05
C GLY A 665 48.21 15.79 -30.36
N ARG A 666 49.36 16.24 -29.82
CA ARG A 666 50.64 15.50 -29.91
C ARG A 666 50.63 14.19 -29.11
N ALA A 667 49.99 14.15 -27.93
CA ALA A 667 49.89 12.94 -27.11
C ALA A 667 48.91 11.90 -27.69
N ALA A 668 47.91 12.34 -28.46
CA ALA A 668 46.93 11.47 -29.12
C ALA A 668 47.39 10.90 -30.47
N GLY A 669 48.63 11.17 -30.91
CA GLY A 669 49.23 10.57 -32.11
C GLY A 669 48.81 11.17 -33.45
N TYR A 670 48.18 12.34 -33.48
CA TYR A 670 47.68 12.96 -34.71
C TYR A 670 48.70 13.80 -35.49
N VAL A 671 49.92 13.99 -34.98
CA VAL A 671 50.98 14.72 -35.68
C VAL A 671 52.17 13.79 -35.89
N GLY A 672 52.44 13.47 -37.17
CA GLY A 672 53.68 12.82 -37.57
C GLY A 672 54.87 13.70 -37.16
N LEU A 673 55.84 13.10 -36.48
CA LEU A 673 57.13 13.71 -36.20
C LEU A 673 57.87 13.90 -37.52
N GLU A 674 57.92 15.14 -38.01
CA GLU A 674 59.05 15.64 -38.80
C GLU A 674 59.79 16.72 -38.00
#